data_AF-A0A7X6YCX3-F1
#
_entry.id   AF-A0A7X6YCX3-F1
#
_cell.length_a   1.000
_cell.length_b   1.000
_cell.length_c   1.000
_cell.angle_alpha   90.00
_cell.angle_beta   90.00
_cell.angle_gamma   90.00
#
_symmetry.space_group_name_H-M   'P 1'
#
loop_
_entity.id
_entity.type
_entity.pdbx_description
1 polymer ?
#
loop_
_entity_poly.entity_id
_entity_poly.type
_entity_poly.pdbx_seq_one_letter_code
_entity_poly.pdbx_strand_id
1 'polypeptide(L)'
;MGDMNLQFSLYDREAGEMRLALDGVCDTEPWQPFVSPFPEQHVVWPSQGLHAVCFEYRHPTQHDKDGLYYDSVVTDWTPPVVHSVGIPRVDTERRLLYLVCDVTDDHSPVDWLFWRLGDGGWNGRPYAPEITLPIEWVDALEVFFGDRVGQATAVYPVSPAQDFLPPTVALSLAGGTGYVTSPTVAVTVVSSDNVEVKYVALRERRTGQVYEPLKGGVIETAIELPQVEMPDGKEGTVMAHVDGEYVLVAQACDTSGRLSGESSARVVLDRMPPELLAATLAGPAGEPVTVTTQMVLHVEARDTFGPMQVRVRVNGQPWGTWQALQNGQSQIPLSGPEGVLSYVADLEVRDAAGHPVAATTPPLRVNRAPFAPGRIRPGSHGYAGESPLLVVAPFSDPDGDACDGAEFVLSVNDTVVLRSGELALTDRWQLPVEWLELGVKYSWRVRMRDAYGAWSAWSEPFPLIPMRDADGDGLPDVIEEKGDTLPEVPDSDGDGIPDGQEDFNLNGSVDSGESDPRQRDSDGDGLDDNEEDLNLNGERDPGETSPALADSDGDGMDDEGEVLSGTDPCDGAAYFRFDALTPTPTAGGFAVRWIGRASRRYRLYRQLSLLPGTPAEEVTNVVPVGGVAPWYAVPVEVEIPAEHPAAWYRVTVDPE
;
A
#
# COMPACT_ATOMS: atom_id res chain seq x y z
N MET A 1 -52.13 -25.53 70.73
CA MET A 1 -52.32 -24.22 71.39
C MET A 1 -51.39 -23.27 70.69
N GLY A 2 -51.97 -22.25 70.06
CA GLY A 2 -51.26 -21.25 69.28
C GLY A 2 -51.13 -20.01 70.11
N ASP A 3 -49.89 -19.62 70.39
CA ASP A 3 -49.58 -18.35 71.00
C ASP A 3 -49.61 -17.26 69.94
N MET A 4 -50.39 -16.21 70.21
CA MET A 4 -50.46 -15.04 69.35
C MET A 4 -50.55 -13.79 70.22
N ASN A 5 -49.85 -12.73 69.82
CA ASN A 5 -50.05 -11.41 70.39
C ASN A 5 -51.11 -10.68 69.57
N LEU A 6 -52.23 -10.35 70.22
CA LEU A 6 -53.20 -9.43 69.66
C LEU A 6 -52.75 -8.01 70.01
N GLN A 7 -52.57 -7.18 69.00
CA GLN A 7 -52.21 -5.78 69.17
C GLN A 7 -53.44 -4.91 68.91
N PHE A 8 -53.83 -4.12 69.90
CA PHE A 8 -54.94 -3.18 69.78
C PHE A 8 -54.41 -1.77 69.63
N SER A 9 -54.97 -1.00 68.69
CA SER A 9 -54.64 0.41 68.53
C SER A 9 -55.92 1.24 68.55
N LEU A 10 -56.03 2.12 69.56
CA LEU A 10 -57.08 3.12 69.64
C LEU A 10 -56.66 4.38 68.89
N TYR A 11 -57.62 5.03 68.23
CA TYR A 11 -57.36 6.20 67.40
C TYR A 11 -56.73 7.37 68.18
N ASP A 12 -57.17 7.62 69.41
CA ASP A 12 -56.68 8.71 70.27
C ASP A 12 -55.54 8.28 71.22
N ARG A 13 -55.25 6.98 71.31
CA ARG A 13 -54.17 6.38 72.12
C ARG A 13 -54.19 6.85 73.57
N GLU A 14 -55.37 7.01 74.16
CA GLU A 14 -55.50 7.38 75.59
C GLU A 14 -55.54 6.15 76.49
N ALA A 15 -54.97 6.26 77.69
CA ALA A 15 -55.01 5.18 78.69
C ALA A 15 -56.43 5.06 79.28
N GLY A 16 -56.86 3.83 79.55
CA GLY A 16 -58.20 3.57 80.08
C GLY A 16 -58.30 2.18 80.68
N GLU A 17 -59.47 1.57 80.59
CA GLU A 17 -59.68 0.17 80.92
C GLU A 17 -60.18 -0.58 79.67
N MET A 18 -59.80 -1.84 79.54
CA MET A 18 -60.25 -2.72 78.47
C MET A 18 -60.72 -4.05 79.05
N ARG A 19 -61.55 -4.76 78.29
CA ARG A 19 -61.79 -6.19 78.47
C ARG A 19 -61.82 -6.87 77.11
N LEU A 20 -61.26 -8.06 77.06
CA LEU A 20 -61.09 -8.87 75.85
C LEU A 20 -61.75 -10.22 76.08
N ALA A 21 -62.68 -10.59 75.20
CA ALA A 21 -63.23 -11.94 75.15
C ALA A 21 -62.79 -12.64 73.85
N LEU A 22 -62.43 -13.91 74.00
CA LEU A 22 -62.01 -14.81 72.93
C LEU A 22 -63.13 -15.83 72.74
N ASP A 23 -63.74 -15.87 71.55
CA ASP A 23 -64.93 -16.67 71.24
C ASP A 23 -66.12 -16.44 72.18
N GLY A 24 -66.37 -15.17 72.51
CA GLY A 24 -67.41 -14.78 73.44
C GLY A 24 -67.78 -13.29 73.34
N VAL A 25 -68.64 -12.87 74.25
CA VAL A 25 -69.04 -11.47 74.42
C VAL A 25 -68.24 -10.86 75.56
N CYS A 26 -67.82 -9.60 75.38
CA CYS A 26 -66.98 -8.89 76.34
C CYS A 26 -67.65 -8.70 77.70
N ASP A 27 -68.98 -8.76 77.78
CA ASP A 27 -69.77 -8.40 78.96
C ASP A 27 -69.49 -9.26 80.20
N THR A 28 -68.98 -10.47 80.02
CA THR A 28 -68.61 -11.40 81.09
C THR A 28 -67.16 -11.29 81.57
N GLU A 29 -66.30 -10.57 80.85
CA GLU A 29 -64.86 -10.50 81.15
C GLU A 29 -64.52 -9.33 82.11
N PRO A 30 -63.50 -9.50 82.98
CA PRO A 30 -63.09 -8.47 83.91
C PRO A 30 -62.39 -7.31 83.19
N TRP A 31 -62.62 -6.08 83.66
CA TRP A 31 -61.89 -4.89 83.23
C TRP A 31 -60.43 -4.97 83.67
N GLN A 32 -59.52 -4.60 82.77
CA GLN A 32 -58.08 -4.57 82.97
C GLN A 32 -57.54 -3.21 82.51
N PRO A 33 -56.41 -2.72 83.06
CA PRO A 33 -55.83 -1.46 82.63
C PRO A 33 -55.39 -1.52 81.15
N PHE A 34 -55.85 -0.57 80.34
CA PHE A 34 -55.36 -0.35 78.98
C PHE A 34 -54.25 0.69 79.00
N VAL A 35 -53.01 0.24 78.74
CA VAL A 35 -51.83 1.11 78.69
C VAL A 35 -51.48 1.41 77.22
N SER A 36 -51.63 2.68 76.85
CA SER A 36 -51.24 3.23 75.54
C SER A 36 -49.71 3.20 75.32
N PRO A 37 -49.23 3.15 74.05
CA PRO A 37 -49.98 3.27 72.80
C PRO A 37 -50.40 1.97 72.11
N PHE A 38 -49.88 0.82 72.52
CA PHE A 38 -50.21 -0.48 71.91
C PHE A 38 -50.07 -1.60 72.95
N PRO A 39 -51.09 -1.87 73.78
CA PRO A 39 -51.03 -3.06 74.61
C PRO A 39 -51.10 -4.28 73.71
N GLU A 40 -50.02 -5.07 73.72
CA GLU A 40 -50.03 -6.43 73.19
C GLU A 40 -50.64 -7.33 74.25
N GLN A 41 -51.72 -8.01 73.90
CA GLN A 41 -52.28 -9.05 74.73
C GLN A 41 -51.84 -10.40 74.18
N HIS A 42 -51.01 -11.08 74.96
CA HIS A 42 -50.64 -12.45 74.68
C HIS A 42 -51.83 -13.37 74.92
N VAL A 43 -52.24 -14.09 73.88
CA VAL A 43 -53.41 -14.94 73.88
C VAL A 43 -53.01 -16.36 73.46
N VAL A 44 -53.48 -17.34 74.22
CA VAL A 44 -53.36 -18.76 73.91
C VAL A 44 -54.70 -19.26 73.39
N TRP A 45 -54.78 -19.65 72.12
CA TRP A 45 -56.01 -20.22 71.56
C TRP A 45 -56.12 -21.72 71.87
N PRO A 46 -57.27 -22.20 72.40
CA PRO A 46 -57.44 -23.59 72.82
C PRO A 46 -57.67 -24.56 71.65
N SER A 47 -58.15 -24.08 70.50
CA SER A 47 -58.42 -24.85 69.28
C SER A 47 -57.96 -24.08 68.03
N GLN A 48 -57.99 -24.76 66.87
CA GLN A 48 -57.76 -24.15 65.55
C GLN A 48 -59.09 -23.68 64.94
N GLY A 49 -59.02 -22.85 63.90
CA GLY A 49 -60.16 -22.38 63.11
C GLY A 49 -60.44 -20.88 63.22
N LEU A 50 -61.64 -20.48 62.81
CA LEU A 50 -62.10 -19.10 62.89
C LEU A 50 -62.55 -18.78 64.31
N HIS A 51 -61.89 -17.81 64.91
CA HIS A 51 -62.19 -17.31 66.24
C HIS A 51 -62.75 -15.90 66.17
N ALA A 52 -63.71 -15.59 67.04
CA ALA A 52 -64.23 -14.24 67.23
C ALA A 52 -63.47 -13.54 68.36
N VAL A 53 -63.08 -12.30 68.13
CA VAL A 53 -62.44 -11.45 69.14
C VAL A 53 -63.39 -10.30 69.45
N CYS A 54 -63.81 -10.20 70.72
CA CYS A 54 -64.54 -9.06 71.22
C CYS A 54 -63.61 -8.20 72.07
N PHE A 55 -63.51 -6.92 71.76
CA PHE A 55 -62.75 -5.95 72.54
C PHE A 55 -63.64 -4.77 72.96
N GLU A 56 -63.69 -4.49 74.26
CA GLU A 56 -64.42 -3.33 74.78
C GLU A 56 -63.48 -2.41 75.54
N TYR A 57 -63.55 -1.12 75.22
CA TYR A 57 -62.75 -0.07 75.83
C TYR A 57 -63.64 0.90 76.60
N ARG A 58 -63.14 1.35 77.74
CA ARG A 58 -63.74 2.38 78.58
C ARG A 58 -62.73 3.44 78.98
N HIS A 59 -63.04 4.70 78.73
CA HIS A 59 -62.22 5.83 79.14
C HIS A 59 -62.51 6.20 80.61
N PRO A 60 -61.52 6.63 81.42
CA PRO A 60 -61.73 6.88 82.85
C PRO A 60 -62.71 8.02 83.18
N THR A 61 -62.85 9.00 82.28
CA THR A 61 -63.64 10.23 82.53
C THR A 61 -64.52 10.70 81.37
N GLN A 62 -64.41 10.09 80.19
CA GLN A 62 -65.04 10.56 78.94
C GLN A 62 -65.80 9.40 78.32
N HIS A 63 -66.99 9.11 78.86
CA HIS A 63 -67.78 7.93 78.48
C HIS A 63 -68.29 7.97 77.03
N ASP A 64 -68.25 9.12 76.37
CA ASP A 64 -68.49 9.25 74.92
C ASP A 64 -67.42 8.57 74.06
N LYS A 65 -66.27 8.21 74.66
CA LYS A 65 -65.17 7.47 74.02
C LYS A 65 -65.23 5.96 74.25
N ASP A 66 -66.19 5.47 75.03
CA ASP A 66 -66.36 4.03 75.28
C ASP A 66 -66.80 3.33 73.99
N GLY A 67 -66.30 2.13 73.72
CA GLY A 67 -66.57 1.44 72.45
C GLY A 67 -66.42 -0.07 72.52
N LEU A 68 -67.24 -0.77 71.73
CA LEU A 68 -67.27 -2.23 71.60
C LEU A 68 -66.96 -2.62 70.16
N TYR A 69 -65.96 -3.47 69.98
CA TYR A 69 -65.41 -3.86 68.68
C TYR A 69 -65.40 -5.38 68.54
N TYR A 70 -65.72 -5.85 67.35
CA TYR A 70 -65.66 -7.26 66.98
C TYR A 70 -64.76 -7.44 65.77
N ASP A 71 -63.87 -8.42 65.83
CA ASP A 71 -63.06 -8.87 64.71
C ASP A 71 -62.96 -10.40 64.73
N SER A 72 -62.33 -10.98 63.72
CA SER A 72 -62.11 -12.42 63.64
C SER A 72 -60.66 -12.74 63.32
N VAL A 73 -60.14 -13.80 63.95
CA VAL A 73 -58.79 -14.31 63.76
C VAL A 73 -58.89 -15.77 63.36
N VAL A 74 -58.21 -16.17 62.30
CA VAL A 74 -58.08 -17.58 61.94
C VAL A 74 -56.78 -18.12 62.55
N THR A 75 -56.85 -19.21 63.30
CA THR A 75 -55.66 -19.92 63.75
C THR A 75 -55.52 -21.24 63.01
N ASP A 76 -54.33 -21.45 62.45
CA ASP A 76 -53.97 -22.71 61.81
C ASP A 76 -52.51 -23.07 62.17
N TRP A 77 -52.29 -24.32 62.52
CA TRP A 77 -51.00 -24.88 62.92
C TRP A 77 -50.65 -26.12 62.08
N THR A 78 -51.54 -26.49 61.16
CA THR A 78 -51.41 -27.62 60.27
C THR A 78 -51.11 -27.06 58.88
N PRO A 79 -49.99 -27.45 58.26
CA PRO A 79 -49.73 -27.05 56.89
C PRO A 79 -50.76 -27.67 55.92
N PRO A 80 -50.96 -27.04 54.74
CA PRO A 80 -51.79 -27.63 53.70
C PRO A 80 -51.32 -29.04 53.28
N VAL A 81 -52.24 -29.84 52.74
CA VAL A 81 -51.98 -31.20 52.26
C VAL A 81 -51.99 -31.21 50.74
N VAL A 82 -50.88 -31.63 50.14
CA VAL A 82 -50.76 -31.85 48.69
C VAL A 82 -51.22 -33.25 48.33
N HIS A 83 -52.29 -33.37 47.53
CA HIS A 83 -52.78 -34.66 47.02
C HIS A 83 -52.11 -35.03 45.71
N SER A 84 -52.02 -34.07 44.77
CA SER A 84 -51.32 -34.27 43.50
C SER A 84 -50.87 -32.96 42.87
N VAL A 85 -49.75 -33.03 42.15
CA VAL A 85 -49.30 -31.97 41.25
C VAL A 85 -48.96 -32.62 39.92
N GLY A 86 -49.73 -32.29 38.88
CA GLY A 86 -49.60 -32.88 37.54
C GLY A 86 -49.31 -31.83 36.47
N ILE A 87 -48.64 -32.27 35.40
CA ILE A 87 -48.37 -31.46 34.21
C ILE A 87 -49.18 -32.01 33.05
N PRO A 88 -50.41 -31.53 32.80
CA PRO A 88 -51.21 -32.02 31.67
C PRO A 88 -50.71 -31.55 30.30
N ARG A 89 -49.98 -30.42 30.21
CA ARG A 89 -49.56 -29.83 28.93
C ARG A 89 -48.33 -28.92 29.06
N VAL A 90 -47.52 -28.88 28.00
CA VAL A 90 -46.45 -27.90 27.79
C VAL A 90 -46.66 -27.20 26.43
N ASP A 91 -46.56 -25.88 26.37
CA ASP A 91 -46.51 -25.08 25.13
C ASP A 91 -45.05 -24.67 24.89
N THR A 92 -44.39 -25.36 23.96
CA THR A 92 -42.96 -25.20 23.69
C THR A 92 -42.63 -23.93 22.92
N GLU A 93 -43.54 -23.44 22.07
CA GLU A 93 -43.36 -22.19 21.31
C GLU A 93 -43.38 -20.97 22.24
N ARG A 94 -44.32 -20.97 23.20
CA ARG A 94 -44.47 -19.87 24.16
C ARG A 94 -43.66 -20.04 25.44
N ARG A 95 -43.00 -21.18 25.62
CA ARG A 95 -42.27 -21.57 26.85
C ARG A 95 -43.16 -21.52 28.09
N LEU A 96 -44.31 -22.18 28.03
CA LEU A 96 -45.30 -22.23 29.11
C LEU A 96 -45.57 -23.66 29.56
N LEU A 97 -45.50 -23.88 30.87
CA LEU A 97 -45.88 -25.11 31.55
C LEU A 97 -47.27 -24.96 32.17
N TYR A 98 -48.16 -25.93 31.95
CA TYR A 98 -49.48 -25.98 32.58
C TYR A 98 -49.45 -27.00 33.71
N LEU A 99 -49.73 -26.55 34.92
CA LEU A 99 -49.82 -27.34 36.15
C LEU A 99 -51.28 -27.44 36.60
N VAL A 100 -51.65 -28.63 37.07
CA VAL A 100 -52.89 -28.89 37.80
C VAL A 100 -52.49 -29.37 39.20
N CYS A 101 -52.90 -28.61 40.21
CA CYS A 101 -52.53 -28.84 41.60
C CYS A 101 -53.79 -29.11 42.44
N ASP A 102 -53.84 -30.27 43.07
CA ASP A 102 -54.87 -30.64 44.04
C ASP A 102 -54.29 -30.52 45.45
N VAL A 103 -54.63 -29.41 46.13
CA VAL A 103 -54.13 -29.06 47.46
C VAL A 103 -55.30 -28.58 48.30
N THR A 104 -55.42 -29.12 49.51
CA THR A 104 -56.48 -28.77 50.45
C THR A 104 -55.89 -28.41 51.80
N ASP A 105 -56.59 -27.57 52.52
CA ASP A 105 -56.26 -27.20 53.89
C ASP A 105 -57.54 -27.22 54.74
N ASP A 106 -57.41 -27.51 56.03
CA ASP A 106 -58.54 -27.91 56.88
C ASP A 106 -59.16 -26.75 57.68
N HIS A 107 -58.36 -25.78 58.12
CA HIS A 107 -58.83 -24.63 58.90
C HIS A 107 -58.54 -23.26 58.26
N SER A 108 -57.72 -23.22 57.22
CA SER A 108 -57.45 -22.00 56.46
C SER A 108 -57.46 -22.25 54.93
N PRO A 109 -57.57 -21.20 54.11
CA PRO A 109 -57.45 -21.35 52.66
C PRO A 109 -55.98 -21.37 52.23
N VAL A 110 -55.68 -22.20 51.23
CA VAL A 110 -54.41 -22.17 50.51
C VAL A 110 -54.35 -20.90 49.67
N ASP A 111 -53.55 -19.93 50.09
CA ASP A 111 -53.48 -18.61 49.44
C ASP A 111 -52.30 -18.52 48.46
N TRP A 112 -51.25 -19.33 48.62
CA TRP A 112 -49.98 -19.16 47.90
C TRP A 112 -49.42 -20.45 47.28
N LEU A 113 -48.92 -20.35 46.05
CA LEU A 113 -48.00 -21.31 45.44
C LEU A 113 -46.61 -20.66 45.34
N PHE A 114 -45.59 -21.42 45.74
CA PHE A 114 -44.20 -21.11 45.45
C PHE A 114 -43.57 -22.19 44.59
N TRP A 115 -42.70 -21.79 43.65
CA TRP A 115 -42.00 -22.71 42.77
C TRP A 115 -40.56 -22.26 42.52
N ARG A 116 -39.69 -23.22 42.20
CA ARG A 116 -38.36 -22.95 41.66
C ARG A 116 -38.00 -23.95 40.56
N LEU A 117 -37.08 -23.51 39.71
CA LEU A 117 -36.56 -24.25 38.56
C LEU A 117 -35.09 -24.56 38.83
N GLY A 118 -34.73 -25.85 38.90
CA GLY A 118 -33.39 -26.31 39.27
C GLY A 118 -32.88 -25.69 40.59
N ASP A 119 -31.64 -25.19 40.59
CA ASP A 119 -31.03 -24.49 41.73
C ASP A 119 -31.42 -23.00 41.84
N GLY A 120 -32.44 -22.57 41.08
CA GLY A 120 -32.91 -21.19 41.06
C GLY A 120 -33.58 -20.72 42.37
N GLY A 121 -33.78 -19.41 42.47
CA GLY A 121 -34.53 -18.80 43.57
C GLY A 121 -36.03 -19.15 43.54
N TRP A 122 -36.67 -19.07 44.71
CA TRP A 122 -38.11 -19.29 44.84
C TRP A 122 -38.92 -18.11 44.29
N ASN A 123 -39.88 -18.42 43.42
CA ASN A 123 -40.89 -17.50 42.91
C ASN A 123 -42.24 -17.81 43.58
N GLY A 124 -43.09 -16.82 43.79
CA GLY A 124 -44.37 -16.97 44.47
C GLY A 124 -45.52 -16.28 43.75
N ARG A 125 -46.71 -16.86 43.81
CA ARG A 125 -47.96 -16.30 43.27
C ARG A 125 -49.16 -16.73 44.10
N PRO A 126 -50.31 -16.02 44.00
CA PRO A 126 -51.56 -16.53 44.54
C PRO A 126 -51.90 -17.91 43.98
N TYR A 127 -52.33 -18.81 44.86
CA TYR A 127 -52.69 -20.18 44.50
C TYR A 127 -53.93 -20.22 43.60
N ALA A 128 -53.90 -21.15 42.64
CA ALA A 128 -55.02 -21.55 41.81
C ALA A 128 -54.86 -23.05 41.50
N PRO A 129 -55.95 -23.80 41.28
CA PRO A 129 -55.86 -25.23 40.96
C PRO A 129 -55.25 -25.47 39.57
N GLU A 130 -55.38 -24.51 38.65
CA GLU A 130 -54.76 -24.54 37.32
C GLU A 130 -53.82 -23.35 37.15
N ILE A 131 -52.56 -23.63 36.83
CA ILE A 131 -51.48 -22.66 36.88
C ILE A 131 -50.64 -22.77 35.62
N THR A 132 -50.37 -21.63 34.99
CA THR A 132 -49.36 -21.54 33.94
C THR A 132 -48.09 -20.92 34.51
N LEU A 133 -46.96 -21.59 34.33
CA LEU A 133 -45.64 -21.09 34.70
C LEU A 133 -44.79 -20.84 33.45
N PRO A 134 -44.05 -19.72 33.39
CA PRO A 134 -42.98 -19.57 32.40
C PRO A 134 -41.86 -20.57 32.72
N ILE A 135 -41.30 -21.19 31.68
CA ILE A 135 -40.17 -22.10 31.84
C ILE A 135 -38.90 -21.58 31.18
N GLU A 136 -37.79 -21.76 31.88
CA GLU A 136 -36.44 -21.79 31.33
C GLU A 136 -35.97 -23.25 31.34
N TRP A 137 -35.14 -23.64 30.37
CA TRP A 137 -34.74 -25.02 30.11
C TRP A 137 -33.98 -25.61 31.30
N VAL A 138 -34.66 -26.31 32.22
CA VAL A 138 -34.06 -26.93 33.40
C VAL A 138 -34.64 -28.32 33.67
N ASP A 139 -33.87 -29.13 34.38
CA ASP A 139 -34.14 -30.57 34.57
C ASP A 139 -35.02 -30.89 35.79
N ALA A 140 -35.42 -29.89 36.58
CA ALA A 140 -36.21 -30.08 37.81
C ALA A 140 -37.15 -28.91 38.12
N LEU A 141 -38.38 -29.23 38.52
CA LEU A 141 -39.36 -28.30 39.08
C LEU A 141 -39.70 -28.73 40.50
N GLU A 142 -39.68 -27.78 41.43
CA GLU A 142 -40.10 -28.01 42.82
C GLU A 142 -41.13 -26.96 43.22
N VAL A 143 -42.12 -27.38 44.01
CA VAL A 143 -43.21 -26.51 44.46
C VAL A 143 -43.47 -26.68 45.96
N PHE A 144 -43.96 -25.64 46.61
CA PHE A 144 -44.63 -25.76 47.92
C PHE A 144 -45.79 -24.77 48.02
N PHE A 145 -46.72 -25.04 48.92
CA PHE A 145 -47.94 -24.26 49.06
C PHE A 145 -48.00 -23.61 50.43
N GLY A 146 -48.46 -22.37 50.48
CA GLY A 146 -48.63 -21.59 51.70
C GLY A 146 -50.09 -21.29 51.95
N ASP A 147 -50.49 -21.35 53.21
CA ASP A 147 -51.83 -21.00 53.66
C ASP A 147 -51.93 -19.51 54.02
N ARG A 148 -53.11 -19.07 54.48
CA ARG A 148 -53.35 -17.66 54.87
C ARG A 148 -52.58 -17.23 56.12
N VAL A 149 -52.32 -18.18 57.02
CA VAL A 149 -51.77 -17.94 58.36
C VAL A 149 -50.24 -18.11 58.40
N GLY A 150 -49.64 -18.50 57.27
CA GLY A 150 -48.22 -18.61 57.05
C GLY A 150 -47.65 -20.02 57.22
N GLN A 151 -48.48 -21.06 57.39
CA GLN A 151 -48.01 -22.43 57.31
C GLN A 151 -47.70 -22.81 55.86
N ALA A 152 -46.69 -23.65 55.68
CA ALA A 152 -46.26 -24.08 54.36
C ALA A 152 -46.03 -25.58 54.31
N THR A 153 -46.39 -26.20 53.18
CA THR A 153 -46.12 -27.61 52.92
C THR A 153 -44.61 -27.87 52.86
N ALA A 154 -44.21 -29.13 53.03
CA ALA A 154 -42.87 -29.53 52.57
C ALA A 154 -42.73 -29.29 51.07
N VAL A 155 -41.49 -29.14 50.60
CA VAL A 155 -41.18 -29.03 49.17
C VAL A 155 -41.58 -30.33 48.47
N TYR A 156 -42.41 -30.19 47.44
CA TYR A 156 -42.91 -31.25 46.59
C TYR A 156 -42.13 -31.25 45.26
N PRO A 157 -41.30 -32.29 45.00
CA PRO A 157 -40.61 -32.41 43.72
C PRO A 157 -41.61 -32.83 42.64
N VAL A 158 -41.69 -32.03 41.58
CA VAL A 158 -42.47 -32.35 40.38
C VAL A 158 -41.51 -32.98 39.38
N SER A 159 -41.31 -34.31 39.47
CA SER A 159 -40.42 -35.01 38.55
C SER A 159 -40.91 -34.93 37.10
N PRO A 160 -40.14 -34.37 36.16
CA PRO A 160 -40.44 -34.44 34.74
C PRO A 160 -40.09 -35.84 34.19
N ALA A 161 -40.77 -36.88 34.69
CA ALA A 161 -40.61 -38.25 34.19
C ALA A 161 -41.36 -38.51 32.87
N GLN A 162 -42.02 -37.47 32.33
CA GLN A 162 -42.61 -37.53 31.00
C GLN A 162 -41.71 -36.69 30.08
N ASP A 163 -41.16 -37.37 29.09
CA ASP A 163 -40.53 -36.74 27.94
C ASP A 163 -41.54 -35.77 27.32
N PHE A 164 -41.31 -34.47 27.45
CA PHE A 164 -42.22 -33.43 26.97
C PHE A 164 -41.57 -32.51 25.93
N LEU A 165 -40.26 -32.59 25.74
CA LEU A 165 -39.52 -31.77 24.80
C LEU A 165 -38.86 -32.69 23.75
N PRO A 166 -38.88 -32.34 22.46
CA PRO A 166 -37.99 -33.00 21.51
C PRO A 166 -36.53 -32.62 21.83
N PRO A 167 -35.56 -33.48 21.50
CA PRO A 167 -34.15 -33.16 21.68
C PRO A 167 -33.74 -31.96 20.84
N THR A 168 -32.61 -31.35 21.19
CA THR A 168 -31.97 -30.28 20.41
C THR A 168 -30.70 -30.79 19.74
N VAL A 169 -30.35 -30.23 18.58
CA VAL A 169 -29.11 -30.55 17.88
C VAL A 169 -28.52 -29.32 17.17
N ALA A 170 -27.21 -29.17 17.23
CA ALA A 170 -26.44 -28.21 16.48
C ALA A 170 -25.26 -28.91 15.79
N LEU A 171 -25.11 -28.70 14.49
CA LEU A 171 -24.02 -29.20 13.66
C LEU A 171 -23.16 -28.01 13.21
N SER A 172 -21.86 -28.09 13.46
CA SER A 172 -20.87 -27.12 12.99
C SER A 172 -19.65 -27.80 12.39
N LEU A 173 -18.91 -27.06 11.56
CA LEU A 173 -17.65 -27.51 10.96
C LEU A 173 -16.48 -26.96 11.78
N ALA A 174 -15.50 -27.80 12.10
CA ALA A 174 -14.39 -27.42 12.98
C ALA A 174 -13.51 -26.26 12.43
N GLY A 175 -13.53 -26.02 11.12
CA GLY A 175 -12.76 -24.97 10.44
C GLY A 175 -13.55 -23.72 10.02
N GLY A 176 -14.87 -23.70 10.22
CA GLY A 176 -15.73 -22.52 10.02
C GLY A 176 -15.94 -21.99 8.59
N THR A 177 -15.06 -22.27 7.62
CA THR A 177 -15.17 -21.71 6.24
C THR A 177 -16.14 -22.46 5.36
N GLY A 178 -16.36 -23.76 5.61
CA GLY A 178 -17.18 -24.62 4.76
C GLY A 178 -16.54 -24.98 3.42
N TYR A 179 -15.33 -24.50 3.10
CA TYR A 179 -14.59 -24.88 1.89
C TYR A 179 -13.43 -25.78 2.28
N VAL A 180 -13.30 -26.93 1.60
CA VAL A 180 -12.31 -27.97 1.94
C VAL A 180 -11.66 -28.53 0.68
N THR A 181 -10.39 -28.91 0.79
CA THR A 181 -9.63 -29.61 -0.25
C THR A 181 -9.60 -31.13 -0.05
N SER A 182 -10.09 -31.59 1.10
CA SER A 182 -10.18 -33.01 1.45
C SER A 182 -11.63 -33.44 1.55
N PRO A 183 -12.01 -34.62 1.04
CA PRO A 183 -13.36 -35.16 1.20
C PRO A 183 -13.66 -35.57 2.65
N THR A 184 -12.66 -35.60 3.53
CA THR A 184 -12.85 -35.86 4.96
C THR A 184 -13.01 -34.55 5.73
N VAL A 185 -14.16 -34.36 6.35
CA VAL A 185 -14.55 -33.11 7.01
C VAL A 185 -14.71 -33.32 8.52
N ALA A 186 -14.05 -32.50 9.32
CA ALA A 186 -14.24 -32.51 10.77
C ALA A 186 -15.51 -31.73 11.16
N VAL A 187 -16.39 -32.40 11.90
CA VAL A 187 -17.67 -31.86 12.37
C VAL A 187 -17.78 -31.95 13.88
N THR A 188 -18.45 -30.96 14.47
CA THR A 188 -18.85 -30.95 15.86
C THR A 188 -20.37 -31.02 15.92
N VAL A 189 -20.89 -32.02 16.63
CA VAL A 189 -22.32 -32.22 16.86
C VAL A 189 -22.59 -32.05 18.35
N VAL A 190 -23.48 -31.12 18.68
CA VAL A 190 -23.91 -30.86 20.05
C VAL A 190 -25.39 -31.18 20.13
N SER A 191 -25.77 -32.15 20.96
CA SER A 191 -27.17 -32.47 21.24
C SER A 191 -27.45 -32.52 22.73
N SER A 192 -28.61 -32.03 23.14
CA SER A 192 -29.06 -32.06 24.53
C SER A 192 -30.58 -32.23 24.61
N ASP A 193 -31.03 -32.88 25.67
CA ASP A 193 -32.44 -33.11 25.96
C ASP A 193 -32.65 -33.41 27.46
N ASN A 194 -33.89 -33.31 27.95
CA ASN A 194 -34.24 -33.63 29.35
C ASN A 194 -34.39 -35.15 29.59
N VAL A 195 -34.35 -35.93 28.51
CA VAL A 195 -34.25 -37.39 28.49
C VAL A 195 -32.97 -37.76 27.72
N GLU A 196 -32.46 -38.98 27.90
CA GLU A 196 -31.28 -39.43 27.15
C GLU A 196 -31.51 -39.33 25.63
N VAL A 197 -30.60 -38.62 24.94
CA VAL A 197 -30.53 -38.61 23.47
C VAL A 197 -29.97 -39.95 23.01
N LYS A 198 -30.85 -40.80 22.46
CA LYS A 198 -30.54 -42.16 22.04
C LYS A 198 -29.52 -42.20 20.90
N TYR A 199 -29.68 -41.34 19.90
CA TYR A 199 -28.73 -41.19 18.80
C TYR A 199 -28.93 -39.86 18.06
N VAL A 200 -27.93 -39.44 17.30
CA VAL A 200 -28.02 -38.38 16.30
C VAL A 200 -27.81 -38.99 14.92
N ALA A 201 -28.84 -38.92 14.08
CA ALA A 201 -28.76 -39.34 12.69
C ALA A 201 -28.05 -38.26 11.88
N LEU A 202 -27.04 -38.66 11.12
CA LEU A 202 -26.34 -37.78 10.20
C LEU A 202 -26.54 -38.29 8.77
N ARG A 203 -26.84 -37.37 7.85
CA ARG A 203 -26.97 -37.69 6.43
C ARG A 203 -26.49 -36.55 5.54
N GLU A 204 -26.11 -36.87 4.32
CA GLU A 204 -25.91 -35.89 3.26
C GLU A 204 -27.20 -35.75 2.44
N ARG A 205 -27.64 -34.50 2.23
CA ARG A 205 -28.98 -34.20 1.70
C ARG A 205 -29.16 -34.58 0.22
N ARG A 206 -28.14 -34.44 -0.62
CA ARG A 206 -28.27 -34.59 -2.09
C ARG A 206 -28.20 -36.04 -2.54
N THR A 207 -27.23 -36.79 -2.05
CA THR A 207 -27.01 -38.21 -2.34
C THR A 207 -27.90 -39.10 -1.49
N GLY A 208 -28.38 -38.59 -0.35
CA GLY A 208 -29.11 -39.39 0.63
C GLY A 208 -28.22 -40.35 1.43
N GLN A 209 -26.89 -40.22 1.31
CA GLN A 209 -25.94 -41.03 2.10
C GLN A 209 -26.23 -40.85 3.59
N VAL A 210 -26.47 -41.96 4.28
CA VAL A 210 -26.65 -42.00 5.74
C VAL A 210 -25.34 -42.48 6.36
N TYR A 211 -24.94 -41.84 7.45
CA TYR A 211 -23.74 -42.17 8.21
C TYR A 211 -24.08 -42.96 9.47
N GLU A 212 -23.07 -43.59 10.06
CA GLU A 212 -23.21 -44.27 11.35
C GLU A 212 -23.78 -43.27 12.39
N PRO A 213 -24.89 -43.62 13.08
CA PRO A 213 -25.49 -42.74 14.07
C PRO A 213 -24.52 -42.40 15.20
N LEU A 214 -24.44 -41.12 15.54
CA LEU A 214 -23.62 -40.65 16.65
C LEU A 214 -24.38 -40.83 17.97
N LYS A 215 -23.65 -40.95 19.08
CA LYS A 215 -24.27 -40.90 20.42
C LYS A 215 -24.69 -39.47 20.75
N GLY A 216 -25.65 -39.33 21.66
CA GLY A 216 -26.01 -38.03 22.23
C GLY A 216 -24.86 -37.38 23.01
N GLY A 217 -24.82 -36.04 23.00
CA GLY A 217 -23.87 -35.22 23.74
C GLY A 217 -23.07 -34.29 22.82
N VAL A 218 -21.82 -34.00 23.19
CA VAL A 218 -20.87 -33.26 22.36
C VAL A 218 -19.92 -34.26 21.70
N ILE A 219 -20.01 -34.40 20.38
CA ILE A 219 -19.21 -35.33 19.60
C ILE A 219 -18.41 -34.55 18.55
N GLU A 220 -17.10 -34.73 18.57
CA GLU A 220 -16.20 -34.30 17.50
C GLU A 220 -15.79 -35.53 16.69
N THR A 221 -16.00 -35.50 15.39
CA THR A 221 -15.69 -36.63 14.51
C THR A 221 -15.36 -36.16 13.10
N ALA A 222 -14.79 -37.05 12.30
CA ALA A 222 -14.54 -36.83 10.89
C ALA A 222 -15.56 -37.62 10.04
N ILE A 223 -16.13 -36.95 9.05
CA ILE A 223 -17.10 -37.54 8.11
C ILE A 223 -16.49 -37.52 6.72
N GLU A 224 -16.49 -38.67 6.05
CA GLU A 224 -16.11 -38.77 4.65
C GLU A 224 -17.31 -38.42 3.76
N LEU A 225 -17.15 -37.44 2.87
CA LEU A 225 -18.18 -37.05 1.91
C LEU A 225 -18.51 -38.21 0.96
N PRO A 226 -19.75 -38.32 0.46
CA PRO A 226 -20.14 -39.46 -0.36
C PRO A 226 -19.37 -39.51 -1.68
N GLN A 227 -19.14 -40.73 -2.17
CA GLN A 227 -18.62 -40.97 -3.51
C GLN A 227 -19.80 -41.18 -4.47
N VAL A 228 -19.66 -40.70 -5.70
CA VAL A 228 -20.63 -40.90 -6.77
C VAL A 228 -19.99 -41.78 -7.83
N GLU A 229 -20.80 -42.64 -8.44
CA GLU A 229 -20.38 -43.46 -9.56
C GLU A 229 -20.19 -42.57 -10.80
N MET A 230 -18.98 -42.55 -11.35
CA MET A 230 -18.61 -41.77 -12.52
C MET A 230 -18.05 -42.67 -13.63
N PRO A 231 -18.21 -42.32 -14.91
CA PRO A 231 -17.55 -43.02 -16.00
C PRO A 231 -16.03 -42.99 -15.82
N ASP A 232 -15.36 -44.14 -15.99
CA ASP A 232 -13.91 -44.28 -15.80
C ASP A 232 -13.07 -43.84 -17.02
N GLY A 233 -13.72 -43.25 -18.03
CA GLY A 233 -13.12 -42.91 -19.32
C GLY A 233 -12.96 -44.10 -20.28
N LYS A 234 -13.44 -45.29 -19.89
CA LYS A 234 -13.63 -46.50 -20.71
C LYS A 234 -15.11 -46.89 -20.66
N GLU A 235 -15.46 -48.11 -21.10
CA GLU A 235 -16.84 -48.64 -20.98
C GLU A 235 -17.24 -48.98 -19.52
N GLY A 236 -16.52 -48.48 -18.50
CA GLY A 236 -16.75 -48.80 -17.09
C GLY A 236 -17.07 -47.59 -16.21
N THR A 237 -17.18 -47.83 -14.91
CA THR A 237 -17.45 -46.82 -13.87
C THR A 237 -16.51 -46.95 -12.67
N VAL A 238 -16.30 -45.86 -11.95
CA VAL A 238 -15.49 -45.77 -10.73
C VAL A 238 -16.20 -44.90 -9.69
N MET A 239 -16.08 -45.23 -8.41
CA MET A 239 -16.57 -44.41 -7.31
C MET A 239 -15.55 -43.30 -7.02
N ALA A 240 -15.97 -42.04 -7.08
CA ALA A 240 -15.11 -40.89 -6.83
C ALA A 240 -15.86 -39.78 -6.08
N HIS A 241 -15.13 -39.00 -5.29
CA HIS A 241 -15.66 -37.75 -4.76
C HIS A 241 -15.71 -36.71 -5.89
N VAL A 242 -16.81 -35.97 -5.96
CA VAL A 242 -17.04 -34.93 -6.96
C VAL A 242 -16.88 -33.57 -6.31
N ASP A 243 -16.18 -32.64 -6.94
CA ASP A 243 -16.10 -31.28 -6.43
C ASP A 243 -17.48 -30.61 -6.51
N GLY A 244 -17.79 -29.78 -5.53
CA GLY A 244 -19.06 -29.09 -5.41
C GLY A 244 -19.64 -29.09 -4.00
N GLU A 245 -20.90 -28.67 -3.92
CA GLU A 245 -21.60 -28.45 -2.67
C GLU A 245 -22.29 -29.71 -2.11
N TYR A 246 -22.07 -29.93 -0.82
CA TYR A 246 -22.65 -30.97 0.03
C TYR A 246 -23.34 -30.32 1.22
N VAL A 247 -24.48 -30.86 1.63
CA VAL A 247 -25.20 -30.37 2.83
C VAL A 247 -25.34 -31.52 3.81
N LEU A 248 -24.55 -31.48 4.87
CA LEU A 248 -24.66 -32.40 6.00
C LEU A 248 -25.82 -31.97 6.87
N VAL A 249 -26.66 -32.92 7.27
CA VAL A 249 -27.87 -32.69 8.08
C VAL A 249 -27.84 -33.64 9.27
N ALA A 250 -27.95 -33.07 10.47
CA ALA A 250 -28.05 -33.78 11.74
C ALA A 250 -29.47 -33.67 12.32
N GLN A 251 -29.97 -34.78 12.87
CA GLN A 251 -31.24 -34.84 13.58
C GLN A 251 -31.12 -35.79 14.79
N ALA A 252 -31.37 -35.28 15.99
CA ALA A 252 -31.32 -36.06 17.23
C ALA A 252 -32.63 -36.80 17.48
N CYS A 253 -32.53 -37.97 18.11
CA CYS A 253 -33.65 -38.80 18.54
C CYS A 253 -33.46 -39.18 20.01
N ASP A 254 -34.46 -38.93 20.85
CA ASP A 254 -34.46 -39.32 22.26
C ASP A 254 -34.83 -40.81 22.45
N THR A 255 -34.79 -41.28 23.71
CA THR A 255 -35.19 -42.66 24.04
C THR A 255 -36.70 -42.92 23.94
N SER A 256 -37.53 -41.88 23.95
CA SER A 256 -38.98 -41.98 23.72
C SER A 256 -39.37 -41.97 22.24
N GLY A 257 -38.41 -41.71 21.35
CA GLY A 257 -38.56 -41.71 19.91
C GLY A 257 -38.94 -40.36 19.28
N ARG A 258 -38.85 -39.23 19.98
CA ARG A 258 -39.11 -37.92 19.36
C ARG A 258 -37.86 -37.40 18.67
N LEU A 259 -38.07 -36.54 17.68
CA LEU A 259 -37.02 -36.02 16.82
C LEU A 259 -36.82 -34.53 17.04
N SER A 260 -35.57 -34.10 17.00
CA SER A 260 -35.22 -32.69 16.95
C SER A 260 -35.61 -32.05 15.60
N GLY A 261 -35.56 -30.72 15.55
CA GLY A 261 -35.39 -30.02 14.29
C GLY A 261 -34.07 -30.40 13.60
N GLU A 262 -33.97 -30.14 12.30
CA GLU A 262 -32.74 -30.39 11.55
C GLU A 262 -31.72 -29.25 11.80
N SER A 263 -30.45 -29.63 12.00
CA SER A 263 -29.32 -28.71 11.91
C SER A 263 -28.47 -29.09 10.71
N SER A 264 -28.07 -28.12 9.89
CA SER A 264 -27.34 -28.37 8.66
C SER A 264 -26.07 -27.55 8.54
N ALA A 265 -25.02 -28.15 7.97
CA ALA A 265 -23.78 -27.49 7.63
C ALA A 265 -23.49 -27.67 6.13
N ARG A 266 -23.17 -26.55 5.46
CA ARG A 266 -22.78 -26.52 4.04
C ARG A 266 -21.28 -26.76 3.93
N VAL A 267 -20.89 -27.72 3.11
CA VAL A 267 -19.51 -28.03 2.76
C VAL A 267 -19.36 -27.93 1.25
N VAL A 268 -18.30 -27.29 0.78
CA VAL A 268 -17.91 -27.26 -0.62
C VAL A 268 -16.56 -27.94 -0.74
N LEU A 269 -16.54 -29.09 -1.40
CA LEU A 269 -15.30 -29.75 -1.78
C LEU A 269 -14.79 -29.08 -3.04
N ASP A 270 -13.63 -28.46 -2.95
CA ASP A 270 -12.96 -27.84 -4.07
C ASP A 270 -11.49 -28.25 -4.02
N ARG A 271 -11.05 -28.99 -5.04
CA ARG A 271 -9.69 -29.49 -5.18
C ARG A 271 -8.97 -28.85 -6.35
N MET A 272 -9.61 -27.91 -7.03
CA MET A 272 -9.05 -27.24 -8.19
C MET A 272 -8.59 -25.84 -7.78
N PRO A 273 -7.41 -25.40 -8.23
CA PRO A 273 -6.99 -24.02 -8.02
C PRO A 273 -7.83 -23.06 -8.90
N PRO A 274 -7.93 -21.78 -8.52
CA PRO A 274 -8.56 -20.77 -9.36
C PRO A 274 -7.77 -20.59 -10.67
N GLU A 275 -8.47 -20.27 -11.76
CA GLU A 275 -7.87 -20.00 -13.06
C GLU A 275 -7.59 -18.50 -13.21
N LEU A 276 -6.34 -18.12 -13.43
CA LEU A 276 -5.95 -16.74 -13.72
C LEU A 276 -5.74 -16.56 -15.23
N LEU A 277 -6.65 -15.83 -15.87
CA LEU A 277 -6.72 -15.68 -17.33
C LEU A 277 -5.88 -14.50 -17.82
N ALA A 278 -5.87 -13.38 -17.10
CA ALA A 278 -5.11 -12.19 -17.47
C ALA A 278 -4.74 -11.33 -16.25
N ALA A 279 -3.60 -10.66 -16.31
CA ALA A 279 -3.18 -9.64 -15.36
C ALA A 279 -2.32 -8.58 -16.07
N THR A 280 -2.79 -7.33 -16.09
CA THR A 280 -2.10 -6.21 -16.76
C THR A 280 -2.23 -4.93 -15.96
N LEU A 281 -1.23 -4.06 -16.04
CA LEU A 281 -1.26 -2.72 -15.46
C LEU A 281 -1.59 -1.70 -16.55
N ALA A 282 -2.35 -0.67 -16.18
CA ALA A 282 -2.63 0.49 -17.01
C ALA A 282 -2.57 1.78 -16.18
N GLY A 283 -2.43 2.92 -16.86
CA GLY A 283 -2.58 4.24 -16.25
C GLY A 283 -3.97 4.45 -15.63
N PRO A 284 -4.16 5.51 -14.84
CA PRO A 284 -5.43 5.77 -14.13
C PRO A 284 -6.67 5.85 -15.03
N ALA A 285 -6.53 6.22 -16.31
CA ALA A 285 -7.62 6.24 -17.27
C ALA A 285 -7.55 5.10 -18.31
N GLY A 286 -6.72 4.08 -18.07
CA GLY A 286 -6.56 2.92 -18.94
C GLY A 286 -5.47 3.08 -20.00
N GLU A 287 -4.59 4.07 -19.86
CA GLU A 287 -3.50 4.32 -20.79
C GLU A 287 -2.40 3.23 -20.71
N PRO A 288 -1.70 2.95 -21.82
CA PRO A 288 -0.62 1.96 -21.84
C PRO A 288 0.69 2.43 -21.16
N VAL A 289 0.74 3.69 -20.73
CA VAL A 289 1.83 4.32 -19.96
C VAL A 289 1.24 5.17 -18.84
N THR A 290 2.05 5.58 -17.86
CA THR A 290 1.62 6.50 -16.80
C THR A 290 2.61 7.64 -16.59
N VAL A 291 2.16 8.78 -16.08
CA VAL A 291 3.01 9.90 -15.62
C VAL A 291 2.99 10.05 -14.10
N THR A 292 2.26 9.16 -13.41
CA THR A 292 2.02 9.25 -11.98
C THR A 292 2.35 7.93 -11.28
N THR A 293 2.39 7.96 -9.96
CA THR A 293 2.48 6.74 -9.15
C THR A 293 1.17 5.96 -9.08
N GLN A 294 0.05 6.50 -9.59
CA GLN A 294 -1.24 5.84 -9.59
C GLN A 294 -1.40 4.98 -10.85
N MET A 295 -1.99 3.79 -10.69
CA MET A 295 -2.23 2.84 -11.78
C MET A 295 -3.43 1.94 -11.45
N VAL A 296 -3.92 1.21 -12.43
CA VAL A 296 -4.99 0.23 -12.26
C VAL A 296 -4.49 -1.14 -12.70
N LEU A 297 -4.62 -2.14 -11.83
CA LEU A 297 -4.45 -3.54 -12.18
C LEU A 297 -5.76 -4.09 -12.73
N HIS A 298 -5.73 -4.51 -13.98
CA HIS A 298 -6.78 -5.28 -14.62
C HIS A 298 -6.46 -6.76 -14.46
N VAL A 299 -7.31 -7.48 -13.74
CA VAL A 299 -7.17 -8.92 -13.49
C VAL A 299 -8.43 -9.64 -13.94
N GLU A 300 -8.26 -10.74 -14.67
CA GLU A 300 -9.35 -11.68 -14.99
C GLU A 300 -9.03 -13.03 -14.37
N ALA A 301 -9.82 -13.44 -13.40
CA ALA A 301 -9.69 -14.73 -12.74
C ALA A 301 -11.05 -15.39 -12.57
N ARG A 302 -11.08 -16.72 -12.53
CA ARG A 302 -12.29 -17.50 -12.38
C ARG A 302 -12.07 -18.61 -11.38
N ASP A 303 -13.11 -18.86 -10.60
CA ASP A 303 -13.20 -20.06 -9.80
C ASP A 303 -14.61 -20.65 -9.90
N THR A 304 -14.70 -21.97 -9.87
CA THR A 304 -15.97 -22.68 -10.10
C THR A 304 -16.74 -22.85 -8.80
N PHE A 305 -16.06 -22.94 -7.65
CA PHE A 305 -16.63 -23.45 -6.42
C PHE A 305 -16.57 -22.50 -5.22
N GLY A 306 -16.09 -21.27 -5.38
CA GLY A 306 -16.08 -20.33 -4.27
C GLY A 306 -15.72 -18.90 -4.62
N PRO A 307 -15.76 -18.02 -3.60
CA PRO A 307 -15.21 -16.68 -3.72
C PRO A 307 -13.69 -16.75 -3.79
N MET A 308 -13.09 -15.80 -4.50
CA MET A 308 -11.65 -15.63 -4.57
C MET A 308 -11.20 -14.42 -3.76
N GLN A 309 -9.93 -14.43 -3.38
CA GLN A 309 -9.24 -13.27 -2.84
C GLN A 309 -7.97 -13.03 -3.62
N VAL A 310 -7.54 -11.78 -3.69
CA VAL A 310 -6.26 -11.39 -4.28
C VAL A 310 -5.48 -10.56 -3.29
N ARG A 311 -4.15 -10.63 -3.36
CA ARG A 311 -3.25 -9.64 -2.78
C ARG A 311 -2.23 -9.26 -3.84
N VAL A 312 -1.74 -8.02 -3.76
CA VAL A 312 -0.85 -7.45 -4.78
C VAL A 312 0.32 -6.75 -4.08
N ARG A 313 1.47 -6.73 -4.75
CA ARG A 313 2.59 -5.83 -4.43
C ARG A 313 3.15 -5.25 -5.72
N VAL A 314 3.68 -4.03 -5.65
CA VAL A 314 4.27 -3.32 -6.79
C VAL A 314 5.77 -3.19 -6.57
N ASN A 315 6.58 -3.54 -7.57
CA ASN A 315 8.04 -3.40 -7.57
C ASN A 315 8.72 -3.98 -6.31
N GLY A 316 8.29 -5.16 -5.87
CA GLY A 316 8.88 -5.86 -4.72
C GLY A 316 8.56 -5.26 -3.34
N GLN A 317 7.67 -4.26 -3.25
CA GLN A 317 7.16 -3.74 -1.98
C GLN A 317 6.48 -4.86 -1.14
N PRO A 318 6.24 -4.67 0.17
CA PRO A 318 5.51 -5.64 0.97
C PRO A 318 4.13 -5.98 0.37
N TRP A 319 3.70 -7.22 0.57
CA TRP A 319 2.37 -7.67 0.15
C TRP A 319 1.27 -6.83 0.81
N GLY A 320 0.31 -6.38 0.01
CA GLY A 320 -0.93 -5.82 0.51
C GLY A 320 -1.79 -6.85 1.25
N THR A 321 -2.88 -6.38 1.85
CA THR A 321 -3.86 -7.27 2.49
C THR A 321 -4.67 -8.04 1.45
N TRP A 322 -5.15 -9.22 1.83
CA TRP A 322 -6.10 -9.97 1.01
C TRP A 322 -7.40 -9.18 0.86
N GLN A 323 -7.85 -9.02 -0.38
CA GLN A 323 -9.10 -8.37 -0.75
C GLN A 323 -9.95 -9.31 -1.58
N ALA A 324 -11.28 -9.16 -1.54
CA ALA A 324 -12.18 -9.99 -2.34
C ALA A 324 -11.95 -9.77 -3.85
N LEU A 325 -11.97 -10.85 -4.61
CA LEU A 325 -11.86 -10.85 -6.07
C LEU A 325 -13.14 -11.45 -6.68
N GLN A 326 -13.75 -10.72 -7.61
CA GLN A 326 -14.94 -11.18 -8.31
C GLN A 326 -14.56 -12.19 -9.40
N ASN A 327 -15.47 -13.11 -9.70
CA ASN A 327 -15.32 -14.01 -10.85
C ASN A 327 -15.45 -13.20 -12.15
N GLY A 328 -14.48 -13.32 -13.05
CA GLY A 328 -14.34 -12.52 -14.26
C GLY A 328 -13.38 -11.34 -14.08
N GLN A 329 -13.68 -10.21 -14.73
CA GLN A 329 -12.79 -9.05 -14.76
C GLN A 329 -12.98 -8.16 -13.52
N SER A 330 -11.86 -7.78 -12.91
CA SER A 330 -11.78 -6.84 -11.80
C SER A 330 -10.71 -5.78 -12.07
N GLN A 331 -10.96 -4.56 -11.57
CA GLN A 331 -10.03 -3.44 -11.61
C GLN A 331 -9.65 -3.07 -10.19
N ILE A 332 -8.35 -2.99 -9.93
CA ILE A 332 -7.79 -2.73 -8.60
C ILE A 332 -6.90 -1.49 -8.70
N PRO A 333 -7.30 -0.35 -8.10
CA PRO A 333 -6.43 0.81 -8.00
C PRO A 333 -5.19 0.49 -7.16
N LEU A 334 -4.02 0.89 -7.65
CA LEU A 334 -2.74 0.69 -7.00
C LEU A 334 -1.94 1.99 -6.98
N SER A 335 -0.99 2.07 -6.05
CA SER A 335 0.01 3.13 -6.00
C SER A 335 1.40 2.51 -5.91
N GLY A 336 2.33 3.02 -6.72
CA GLY A 336 3.72 2.60 -6.74
C GLY A 336 4.66 3.59 -6.04
N PRO A 337 5.92 3.20 -5.82
CA PRO A 337 6.97 4.11 -5.35
C PRO A 337 7.27 5.23 -6.36
N GLU A 338 7.72 6.38 -5.86
CA GLU A 338 8.20 7.51 -6.68
C GLU A 338 9.58 7.22 -7.29
N GLY A 339 9.92 7.92 -8.37
CA GLY A 339 11.25 7.86 -8.99
C GLY A 339 11.57 6.57 -9.75
N VAL A 340 10.54 5.83 -10.18
CA VAL A 340 10.68 4.56 -10.90
C VAL A 340 10.26 4.73 -12.36
N LEU A 341 11.01 4.14 -13.29
CA LEU A 341 10.76 4.23 -14.74
C LEU A 341 9.80 3.16 -15.28
N SER A 342 9.51 2.12 -14.50
CA SER A 342 8.50 1.11 -14.84
C SER A 342 7.91 0.41 -13.61
N TYR A 343 6.61 0.18 -13.64
CA TYR A 343 5.86 -0.54 -12.61
C TYR A 343 5.58 -1.97 -13.03
N VAL A 344 5.80 -2.90 -12.10
CA VAL A 344 5.46 -4.32 -12.24
C VAL A 344 4.70 -4.73 -10.98
N ALA A 345 3.55 -5.39 -11.17
CA ALA A 345 2.76 -5.91 -10.06
C ALA A 345 2.91 -7.44 -9.98
N ASP A 346 3.30 -7.93 -8.81
CA ASP A 346 3.11 -9.33 -8.46
C ASP A 346 1.75 -9.47 -7.78
N LEU A 347 0.98 -10.47 -8.19
CA LEU A 347 -0.30 -10.80 -7.58
C LEU A 347 -0.33 -12.27 -7.17
N GLU A 348 -1.02 -12.52 -6.06
CA GLU A 348 -1.43 -13.85 -5.65
C GLU A 348 -2.95 -13.87 -5.52
N VAL A 349 -3.59 -14.82 -6.20
CA VAL A 349 -5.00 -15.14 -6.08
C VAL A 349 -5.13 -16.43 -5.30
N ARG A 350 -6.12 -16.50 -4.41
CA ARG A 350 -6.52 -17.76 -3.77
C ARG A 350 -8.02 -17.94 -3.79
N ASP A 351 -8.46 -19.18 -3.91
CA ASP A 351 -9.86 -19.53 -3.68
C ASP A 351 -10.18 -19.62 -2.17
N ALA A 352 -11.42 -19.98 -1.86
CA ALA A 352 -11.88 -20.15 -0.48
C ALA A 352 -11.39 -21.45 0.18
N ALA A 353 -10.97 -22.44 -0.60
CA ALA A 353 -10.35 -23.68 -0.12
C ALA A 353 -8.85 -23.51 0.20
N GLY A 354 -8.25 -22.41 -0.25
CA GLY A 354 -6.88 -21.98 0.02
C GLY A 354 -5.88 -22.29 -1.09
N HIS A 355 -6.28 -22.72 -2.29
CA HIS A 355 -5.31 -22.94 -3.37
C HIS A 355 -4.78 -21.61 -3.93
N PRO A 356 -3.46 -21.41 -3.98
CA PRO A 356 -2.87 -20.19 -4.52
C PRO A 356 -2.51 -20.31 -6.00
N VAL A 357 -2.68 -19.22 -6.73
CA VAL A 357 -2.10 -18.96 -8.06
C VAL A 357 -1.42 -17.60 -8.03
N ALA A 358 -0.20 -17.53 -8.56
CA ALA A 358 0.59 -16.30 -8.60
C ALA A 358 0.91 -15.90 -10.04
N ALA A 359 1.02 -14.61 -10.28
CA ALA A 359 1.50 -14.06 -11.55
C ALA A 359 2.19 -12.72 -11.34
N THR A 360 2.91 -12.30 -12.38
CA THR A 360 3.56 -11.01 -12.47
C THR A 360 3.08 -10.33 -13.75
N THR A 361 2.68 -9.06 -13.67
CA THR A 361 2.20 -8.32 -14.84
C THR A 361 3.35 -7.97 -15.78
N PRO A 362 3.08 -7.75 -17.07
CA PRO A 362 3.98 -6.97 -17.92
C PRO A 362 4.27 -5.59 -17.29
N PRO A 363 5.44 -4.98 -17.58
CA PRO A 363 5.79 -3.67 -17.03
C PRO A 363 4.94 -2.55 -17.64
N LEU A 364 4.39 -1.68 -16.79
CA LEU A 364 3.79 -0.40 -17.16
C LEU A 364 4.87 0.68 -17.08
N ARG A 365 5.22 1.29 -18.22
CA ARG A 365 6.25 2.32 -18.26
C ARG A 365 5.76 3.66 -17.71
N VAL A 366 6.67 4.39 -17.10
CA VAL A 366 6.49 5.81 -16.82
C VAL A 366 6.98 6.60 -18.03
N ASN A 367 6.16 7.54 -18.51
CA ASN A 367 6.47 8.35 -19.70
C ASN A 367 6.02 9.81 -19.52
N ARG A 368 6.85 10.61 -18.88
CA ARG A 368 6.70 12.05 -18.69
C ARG A 368 7.19 12.75 -19.95
N ALA A 369 6.60 13.90 -20.26
CA ALA A 369 7.03 14.67 -21.42
C ALA A 369 8.48 15.17 -21.25
N PRO A 370 9.23 15.29 -22.35
CA PRO A 370 10.57 15.88 -22.33
C PRO A 370 10.56 17.30 -21.78
N PHE A 371 11.70 17.74 -21.24
CA PHE A 371 11.85 19.12 -20.84
C PHE A 371 11.75 20.06 -22.06
N ALA A 372 11.28 21.29 -21.83
CA ALA A 372 11.25 22.30 -22.88
C ALA A 372 12.68 22.55 -23.40
N PRO A 373 12.89 22.64 -24.73
CA PRO A 373 14.22 22.88 -25.28
C PRO A 373 14.84 24.17 -24.76
N GLY A 374 16.13 24.10 -24.44
CA GLY A 374 16.92 25.22 -23.92
C GLY A 374 17.18 26.32 -24.96
N ARG A 375 17.94 27.35 -24.55
CA ARG A 375 18.38 28.40 -25.48
C ARG A 375 19.29 27.81 -26.56
N ILE A 376 18.92 28.04 -27.81
CA ILE A 376 19.76 27.74 -28.98
C ILE A 376 20.51 29.00 -29.38
N ARG A 377 21.77 28.82 -29.82
CA ARG A 377 22.51 29.79 -30.63
C ARG A 377 22.32 29.46 -32.12
N PRO A 378 21.61 30.30 -32.87
CA PRO A 378 22.15 30.84 -34.12
C PRO A 378 22.81 32.17 -33.76
N GLY A 379 23.97 32.47 -34.37
CA GLY A 379 24.85 33.61 -34.09
C GLY A 379 24.23 34.77 -33.32
N SER A 380 24.87 35.11 -32.20
CA SER A 380 24.44 35.87 -31.02
C SER A 380 23.68 37.19 -31.19
N HIS A 381 23.35 37.64 -32.41
CA HIS A 381 22.86 38.98 -32.68
C HIS A 381 21.56 39.07 -33.50
N GLY A 382 20.86 37.94 -33.69
CA GLY A 382 19.50 37.93 -34.27
C GLY A 382 19.47 38.13 -35.79
N TYR A 383 20.63 38.01 -36.44
CA TYR A 383 20.79 37.98 -37.89
C TYR A 383 21.06 36.55 -38.35
N ALA A 384 20.60 36.22 -39.55
CA ALA A 384 20.97 34.97 -40.20
C ALA A 384 20.92 35.19 -41.72
N GLY A 385 21.74 34.45 -42.48
CA GLY A 385 21.74 34.51 -43.94
C GLY A 385 20.38 34.17 -44.58
N GLU A 386 20.32 34.16 -45.91
CA GLU A 386 19.06 34.04 -46.65
C GLU A 386 18.35 32.69 -46.41
N SER A 387 19.12 31.65 -46.07
CA SER A 387 18.67 30.28 -45.78
C SER A 387 19.05 29.83 -44.36
N PRO A 388 18.39 30.32 -43.30
CA PRO A 388 18.79 29.99 -41.93
C PRO A 388 18.49 28.53 -41.58
N LEU A 389 19.50 27.83 -41.03
CA LEU A 389 19.35 26.53 -40.39
C LEU A 389 19.02 26.72 -38.91
N LEU A 390 17.81 26.33 -38.49
CA LEU A 390 17.46 26.30 -37.07
C LEU A 390 17.94 24.97 -36.48
N VAL A 391 18.65 24.99 -35.36
CA VAL A 391 19.12 23.78 -34.66
C VAL A 391 18.56 23.78 -33.24
N VAL A 392 18.30 22.62 -32.64
CA VAL A 392 17.78 22.49 -31.28
C VAL A 392 18.94 22.22 -30.33
N ALA A 393 18.95 22.91 -29.19
CA ALA A 393 19.98 22.72 -28.17
C ALA A 393 19.81 21.33 -27.55
N PRO A 394 20.88 20.72 -27.03
CA PRO A 394 20.78 19.48 -26.28
C PRO A 394 19.66 19.57 -25.24
N PHE A 395 18.71 18.65 -25.31
CA PHE A 395 17.59 18.55 -24.39
C PHE A 395 17.69 17.22 -23.64
N SER A 396 16.95 17.10 -22.54
CA SER A 396 16.87 15.87 -21.77
C SER A 396 15.42 15.48 -21.54
N ASP A 397 15.22 14.17 -21.45
CA ASP A 397 13.96 13.59 -21.05
C ASP A 397 14.03 13.15 -19.56
N PRO A 398 13.02 13.43 -18.72
CA PRO A 398 13.00 13.01 -17.32
C PRO A 398 13.10 11.50 -17.09
N ASP A 399 12.68 10.70 -18.07
CA ASP A 399 12.70 9.23 -18.09
C ASP A 399 13.88 8.66 -18.89
N GLY A 400 14.65 9.53 -19.56
CA GLY A 400 15.89 9.19 -20.25
C GLY A 400 15.68 8.46 -21.57
N ASP A 401 14.50 8.57 -22.17
CA ASP A 401 14.25 8.09 -23.51
C ASP A 401 14.77 9.07 -24.58
N ALA A 402 14.84 8.59 -25.81
CA ALA A 402 15.24 9.40 -26.95
C ALA A 402 14.03 10.18 -27.47
N CYS A 403 14.23 11.42 -27.92
CA CYS A 403 13.22 12.08 -28.76
C CYS A 403 13.29 11.59 -30.20
N ASP A 404 12.11 11.42 -30.79
CA ASP A 404 11.95 10.92 -32.15
C ASP A 404 11.36 11.95 -33.12
N GLY A 405 11.00 13.14 -32.62
CA GLY A 405 10.47 14.21 -33.45
C GLY A 405 10.58 15.61 -32.87
N ALA A 406 10.43 16.59 -33.75
CA ALA A 406 10.45 18.00 -33.46
C ALA A 406 9.35 18.74 -34.24
N GLU A 407 8.85 19.85 -33.69
CA GLU A 407 8.02 20.79 -34.42
C GLU A 407 8.51 22.22 -34.15
N PHE A 408 8.67 22.99 -35.22
CA PHE A 408 9.10 24.36 -35.20
C PHE A 408 7.99 25.28 -35.69
N VAL A 409 7.95 26.48 -35.13
CA VAL A 409 7.05 27.56 -35.56
C VAL A 409 7.81 28.85 -35.72
N LEU A 410 7.46 29.62 -36.75
CA LEU A 410 7.91 30.99 -36.97
C LEU A 410 6.71 31.93 -36.79
N SER A 411 6.94 33.03 -36.10
CA SER A 411 5.92 34.03 -35.77
C SER A 411 6.40 35.43 -36.10
N VAL A 412 5.48 36.30 -36.52
CA VAL A 412 5.70 37.74 -36.66
C VAL A 412 4.68 38.44 -35.77
N ASN A 413 5.12 39.31 -34.86
CA ASN A 413 4.26 39.96 -33.87
C ASN A 413 3.36 38.94 -33.13
N ASP A 414 3.96 37.86 -32.63
CA ASP A 414 3.31 36.72 -31.94
C ASP A 414 2.26 35.93 -32.75
N THR A 415 2.12 36.23 -34.04
CA THR A 415 1.25 35.48 -34.94
C THR A 415 2.07 34.44 -35.68
N VAL A 416 1.75 33.16 -35.52
CA VAL A 416 2.43 32.07 -36.25
C VAL A 416 2.15 32.23 -37.75
N VAL A 417 3.21 32.51 -38.51
CA VAL A 417 3.18 32.65 -39.97
C VAL A 417 3.62 31.38 -40.67
N LEU A 418 4.41 30.53 -39.99
CA LEU A 418 4.94 29.32 -40.56
C LEU A 418 5.07 28.19 -39.53
N ARG A 419 4.86 26.95 -39.98
CA ARG A 419 5.05 25.72 -39.21
C ARG A 419 5.85 24.72 -40.05
N SER A 420 6.78 24.02 -39.42
CA SER A 420 7.50 22.91 -40.08
C SER A 420 6.60 21.69 -40.31
N GLY A 421 5.54 21.54 -39.50
CA GLY A 421 4.92 20.23 -39.29
C GLY A 421 5.80 19.35 -38.42
N GLU A 422 5.40 18.09 -38.25
CA GLU A 422 6.21 17.12 -37.50
C GLU A 422 7.42 16.70 -38.34
N LEU A 423 8.61 16.97 -37.82
CA LEU A 423 9.87 16.50 -38.38
C LEU A 423 10.34 15.30 -37.57
N ALA A 424 10.55 14.15 -38.23
CA ALA A 424 11.03 12.95 -37.57
C ALA A 424 12.57 12.92 -37.50
N LEU A 425 13.11 12.43 -36.39
CA LEU A 425 14.54 12.13 -36.22
C LEU A 425 15.49 13.30 -36.55
N THR A 426 15.10 14.53 -36.19
CA THR A 426 15.93 15.70 -36.44
C THR A 426 15.83 16.71 -35.31
N ASP A 427 16.96 17.35 -35.05
CA ASP A 427 17.13 18.51 -34.19
C ASP A 427 17.18 19.80 -35.00
N ARG A 428 16.97 19.75 -36.32
CA ARG A 428 17.19 20.92 -37.17
C ARG A 428 16.12 21.11 -38.22
N TRP A 429 15.93 22.36 -38.61
CA TRP A 429 15.02 22.73 -39.66
C TRP A 429 15.61 23.83 -40.54
N GLN A 430 15.89 23.47 -41.79
CA GLN A 430 16.27 24.42 -42.83
C GLN A 430 15.05 25.24 -43.24
N LEU A 431 15.09 26.55 -43.02
CA LEU A 431 13.99 27.41 -43.42
C LEU A 431 13.99 27.65 -44.93
N PRO A 432 12.84 27.53 -45.61
CA PRO A 432 12.74 27.85 -47.04
C PRO A 432 12.84 29.36 -47.26
N VAL A 433 13.84 29.79 -48.02
CA VAL A 433 14.13 31.21 -48.33
C VAL A 433 12.91 31.92 -48.90
N GLU A 434 12.16 31.24 -49.76
CA GLU A 434 10.99 31.78 -50.44
C GLU A 434 9.86 32.24 -49.50
N TRP A 435 9.92 31.84 -48.22
CA TRP A 435 8.92 32.17 -47.20
C TRP A 435 9.41 33.21 -46.19
N LEU A 436 10.65 33.68 -46.37
CA LEU A 436 11.27 34.69 -45.55
C LEU A 436 11.32 36.02 -46.33
N GLU A 437 10.99 37.10 -45.65
CA GLU A 437 11.21 38.45 -46.14
C GLU A 437 12.49 39.00 -45.49
N LEU A 438 13.46 39.41 -46.30
CA LEU A 438 14.71 39.98 -45.80
C LEU A 438 14.45 41.23 -44.95
N GLY A 439 15.15 41.34 -43.82
CA GLY A 439 15.04 42.44 -42.87
C GLY A 439 13.80 42.38 -41.96
N VAL A 440 12.89 41.41 -42.14
CA VAL A 440 11.74 41.23 -41.25
C VAL A 440 12.16 40.48 -39.99
N LYS A 441 11.70 40.95 -38.83
CA LYS A 441 11.92 40.29 -37.54
C LYS A 441 10.89 39.19 -37.30
N TYR A 442 11.37 37.96 -37.31
CA TYR A 442 10.65 36.77 -36.90
C TYR A 442 11.02 36.39 -35.47
N SER A 443 10.13 35.63 -34.83
CA SER A 443 10.36 34.92 -33.59
C SER A 443 10.06 33.44 -33.81
N TRP A 444 11.00 32.55 -33.51
CA TRP A 444 10.80 31.13 -33.67
C TRP A 444 10.80 30.37 -32.34
N ARG A 445 10.11 29.22 -32.32
CA ARG A 445 10.00 28.32 -31.17
C ARG A 445 10.03 26.88 -31.63
N VAL A 446 10.44 25.99 -30.75
CA VAL A 446 10.50 24.55 -31.02
C VAL A 446 9.96 23.74 -29.84
N ARG A 447 9.36 22.59 -30.12
CA ARG A 447 9.03 21.56 -29.14
C ARG A 447 9.47 20.20 -29.65
N MET A 448 9.76 19.28 -28.73
CA MET A 448 10.27 17.95 -29.02
C MET A 448 9.26 16.88 -28.60
N ARG A 449 9.31 15.73 -29.24
CA ARG A 449 8.50 14.56 -28.90
C ARG A 449 9.38 13.39 -28.53
N ASP A 450 9.09 12.75 -27.39
CA ASP A 450 9.73 11.49 -27.01
C ASP A 450 9.32 10.32 -27.94
N ALA A 451 10.05 9.21 -27.83
CA ALA A 451 9.80 7.98 -28.57
C ALA A 451 8.43 7.30 -28.25
N TYR A 452 7.70 7.78 -27.25
CA TYR A 452 6.39 7.26 -26.84
C TYR A 452 5.26 8.25 -27.14
N GLY A 453 5.57 9.35 -27.82
CA GLY A 453 4.62 10.29 -28.37
C GLY A 453 4.28 11.51 -27.50
N ALA A 454 4.90 11.70 -26.33
CA ALA A 454 4.65 12.87 -25.50
C ALA A 454 5.49 14.08 -25.94
N TRP A 455 4.82 15.24 -26.00
CA TRP A 455 5.41 16.50 -26.46
C TRP A 455 5.84 17.37 -25.30
N SER A 456 7.04 17.93 -25.39
CA SER A 456 7.50 18.98 -24.50
C SER A 456 6.69 20.27 -24.67
N ALA A 457 6.82 21.16 -23.69
CA ALA A 457 6.38 22.54 -23.86
C ALA A 457 7.24 23.24 -24.93
N TRP A 458 6.65 24.23 -25.60
CA TRP A 458 7.39 25.08 -26.54
C TRP A 458 8.54 25.81 -25.83
N SER A 459 9.69 25.89 -26.48
CA SER A 459 10.81 26.73 -26.07
C SER A 459 10.39 28.19 -25.86
N GLU A 460 11.24 28.97 -25.21
CA GLU A 460 11.13 30.44 -25.27
C GLU A 460 11.26 30.93 -26.73
N PRO A 461 10.67 32.08 -27.09
CA PRO A 461 10.79 32.64 -28.43
C PRO A 461 12.18 33.22 -28.68
N PHE A 462 12.76 32.88 -29.83
CA PHE A 462 14.08 33.35 -30.28
C PHE A 462 13.95 34.29 -31.48
N PRO A 463 14.64 35.44 -31.50
CA PRO A 463 14.59 36.37 -32.64
C PRO A 463 15.36 35.82 -33.84
N LEU A 464 14.87 36.12 -35.04
CA LEU A 464 15.51 35.81 -36.32
C LEU A 464 15.22 36.95 -37.32
N ILE A 465 16.24 37.52 -37.92
CA ILE A 465 16.14 38.52 -38.98
C ILE A 465 16.92 38.00 -40.19
N PRO A 466 16.25 37.47 -41.22
CA PRO A 466 16.89 37.02 -42.46
C PRO A 466 17.55 38.21 -43.15
N MET A 467 18.80 38.06 -43.53
CA MET A 467 19.59 39.06 -44.24
C MET A 467 20.19 38.45 -45.48
N ARG A 468 20.58 39.32 -46.43
CA ARG A 468 21.30 38.88 -47.62
C ARG A 468 22.68 38.37 -47.21
N ASP A 469 23.07 37.27 -47.82
CA ASP A 469 24.30 36.51 -47.62
C ASP A 469 24.61 35.94 -49.01
N ALA A 470 25.47 36.63 -49.76
CA ALA A 470 25.59 36.46 -51.20
C ALA A 470 26.49 35.28 -51.61
N ASP A 471 27.36 34.80 -50.73
CA ASP A 471 28.22 33.64 -50.96
C ASP A 471 27.86 32.41 -50.11
N GLY A 472 27.00 32.58 -49.10
CA GLY A 472 26.37 31.50 -48.35
C GLY A 472 27.23 30.93 -47.25
N ASP A 473 28.17 31.70 -46.72
CA ASP A 473 29.11 31.29 -45.68
C ASP A 473 28.54 31.40 -44.25
N GLY A 474 27.42 32.13 -44.10
CA GLY A 474 26.72 32.34 -42.84
C GLY A 474 26.85 33.76 -42.26
N LEU A 475 27.74 34.60 -42.79
CA LEU A 475 27.92 36.01 -42.45
C LEU A 475 27.12 36.88 -43.43
N PRO A 476 26.18 37.72 -42.97
CA PRO A 476 25.40 38.55 -43.90
C PRO A 476 26.24 39.66 -44.56
N ASP A 477 25.96 40.01 -45.83
CA ASP A 477 26.63 41.09 -46.61
C ASP A 477 26.82 42.38 -45.79
N VAL A 478 25.81 42.74 -45.00
CA VAL A 478 25.81 43.98 -44.20
C VAL A 478 26.74 43.95 -42.98
N ILE A 479 27.05 42.74 -42.50
CA ILE A 479 28.01 42.48 -41.42
C ILE A 479 29.40 42.37 -42.03
N GLU A 480 29.54 41.71 -43.17
CA GLU A 480 30.81 41.62 -43.90
C GLU A 480 31.34 43.00 -44.32
N GLU A 481 30.46 43.84 -44.89
CA GLU A 481 30.76 45.24 -45.21
C GLU A 481 31.20 46.06 -43.98
N LYS A 482 30.81 45.65 -42.77
CA LYS A 482 31.19 46.28 -41.50
C LYS A 482 32.48 45.69 -40.94
N GLY A 483 32.71 44.39 -41.12
CA GLY A 483 33.86 43.63 -40.62
C GLY A 483 35.11 43.75 -41.51
N ASP A 484 34.98 44.32 -42.70
CA ASP A 484 35.99 44.35 -43.76
C ASP A 484 36.33 42.96 -44.34
N THR A 485 35.35 42.03 -44.35
CA THR A 485 35.38 40.78 -45.12
C THR A 485 34.71 40.97 -46.50
N LEU A 486 34.58 39.92 -47.30
CA LEU A 486 34.23 39.99 -48.73
C LEU A 486 32.88 39.31 -49.06
N PRO A 487 31.78 40.08 -49.31
CA PRO A 487 30.43 39.54 -49.52
C PRO A 487 30.18 38.56 -50.69
N GLU A 488 31.18 38.26 -51.49
CA GLU A 488 31.06 37.30 -52.60
C GLU A 488 32.11 36.18 -52.51
N VAL A 489 32.83 36.09 -51.39
CA VAL A 489 33.94 35.19 -51.14
C VAL A 489 33.76 34.56 -49.75
N PRO A 490 33.35 33.28 -49.66
CA PRO A 490 33.01 32.63 -48.38
C PRO A 490 34.10 32.58 -47.31
N ASP A 491 35.34 32.89 -47.68
CA ASP A 491 36.57 32.72 -46.90
C ASP A 491 37.52 33.82 -47.41
N SER A 492 37.57 34.92 -46.68
CA SER A 492 38.15 36.18 -47.11
C SER A 492 39.69 36.18 -47.12
N ASP A 493 40.32 35.39 -46.26
CA ASP A 493 41.78 35.28 -46.17
C ASP A 493 42.37 34.02 -46.80
N GLY A 494 41.53 33.04 -47.10
CA GLY A 494 41.88 31.83 -47.83
C GLY A 494 42.61 30.79 -46.99
N ASP A 495 42.39 30.76 -45.68
CA ASP A 495 42.91 29.71 -44.81
C ASP A 495 42.06 28.42 -44.87
N GLY A 496 40.79 28.50 -45.27
CA GLY A 496 39.88 27.38 -45.42
C GLY A 496 38.76 27.30 -44.37
N ILE A 497 38.70 28.24 -43.43
CA ILE A 497 37.57 28.46 -42.52
C ILE A 497 36.70 29.59 -43.11
N PRO A 498 35.37 29.42 -43.21
CA PRO A 498 34.49 30.47 -43.74
C PRO A 498 34.31 31.67 -42.79
N ASP A 499 34.14 32.89 -43.30
CA ASP A 499 34.10 34.11 -42.46
C ASP A 499 32.98 34.04 -41.40
N GLY A 500 31.82 33.52 -41.77
CA GLY A 500 30.68 33.32 -40.85
C GLY A 500 30.91 32.28 -39.74
N GLN A 501 31.91 31.42 -39.89
CA GLN A 501 32.33 30.45 -38.89
C GLN A 501 33.33 31.05 -37.90
N GLU A 502 34.18 31.96 -38.37
CA GLU A 502 35.16 32.70 -37.57
C GLU A 502 34.49 33.82 -36.76
N ASP A 503 33.57 34.58 -37.36
CA ASP A 503 32.65 35.48 -36.64
C ASP A 503 31.37 34.72 -36.25
N PHE A 504 31.50 33.67 -35.44
CA PHE A 504 30.35 32.82 -35.06
C PHE A 504 29.21 33.61 -34.38
N ASN A 505 29.50 34.82 -33.89
CA ASN A 505 28.53 35.69 -33.24
C ASN A 505 27.84 36.67 -34.22
N LEU A 506 28.34 36.78 -35.45
CA LEU A 506 27.81 37.54 -36.58
C LEU A 506 27.67 39.04 -36.28
N ASN A 507 28.66 39.63 -35.61
CA ASN A 507 28.63 41.05 -35.27
C ASN A 507 29.58 41.92 -36.12
N GLY A 508 30.44 41.31 -36.93
CA GLY A 508 31.44 41.93 -37.79
C GLY A 508 32.59 42.52 -36.99
N SER A 509 32.98 41.89 -35.89
CA SER A 509 34.10 42.29 -35.04
C SER A 509 34.70 41.05 -34.39
N VAL A 510 36.03 40.95 -34.44
CA VAL A 510 36.78 39.86 -33.80
C VAL A 510 36.67 40.00 -32.29
N ASP A 511 35.96 39.08 -31.64
CA ASP A 511 35.83 39.02 -30.19
C ASP A 511 36.78 38.00 -29.55
N SER A 512 36.81 37.97 -28.21
CA SER A 512 37.66 37.04 -27.48
C SER A 512 37.25 35.59 -27.76
N GLY A 513 38.17 34.82 -28.34
CA GLY A 513 37.97 33.41 -28.69
C GLY A 513 37.46 33.18 -30.11
N GLU A 514 37.40 34.23 -30.93
CA GLU A 514 37.19 34.16 -32.38
C GLU A 514 38.53 34.32 -33.11
N SER A 515 38.71 33.60 -34.22
CA SER A 515 39.74 33.95 -35.22
C SER A 515 39.32 35.22 -35.97
N ASP A 516 40.29 35.91 -36.56
CA ASP A 516 40.08 37.06 -37.43
C ASP A 516 39.95 36.58 -38.87
N PRO A 517 38.75 36.68 -39.51
CA PRO A 517 38.47 36.17 -40.87
C PRO A 517 39.20 36.90 -42.01
N ARG A 518 40.23 37.66 -41.67
CA ARG A 518 41.03 38.48 -42.58
C ARG A 518 42.51 38.14 -42.45
N GLN A 519 42.86 37.20 -41.57
CA GLN A 519 44.21 36.81 -41.24
C GLN A 519 44.29 35.29 -41.10
N ARG A 520 44.98 34.65 -42.06
CA ARG A 520 45.21 33.20 -42.04
C ARG A 520 45.87 32.64 -40.77
N ASP A 521 46.50 33.51 -39.99
CA ASP A 521 47.17 33.25 -38.71
C ASP A 521 46.76 34.41 -37.80
N SER A 522 45.74 34.18 -36.99
CA SER A 522 44.98 35.21 -36.28
C SER A 522 45.73 35.78 -35.07
N ASP A 523 46.52 34.96 -34.39
CA ASP A 523 47.29 35.37 -33.22
C ASP A 523 48.78 35.60 -33.49
N GLY A 524 49.25 35.23 -34.68
CA GLY A 524 50.57 35.52 -35.20
C GLY A 524 51.67 34.61 -34.63
N ASP A 525 51.32 33.41 -34.17
CA ASP A 525 52.26 32.47 -33.56
C ASP A 525 53.04 31.64 -34.60
N GLY A 526 52.56 31.59 -35.85
CA GLY A 526 53.18 30.88 -36.97
C GLY A 526 52.44 29.63 -37.44
N LEU A 527 51.36 29.22 -36.78
CA LEU A 527 50.38 28.26 -37.27
C LEU A 527 49.24 29.01 -37.99
N ASP A 528 48.81 28.51 -39.15
CA ASP A 528 47.57 29.04 -39.75
C ASP A 528 46.36 28.54 -38.94
N ASP A 529 45.25 29.30 -38.86
CA ASP A 529 44.09 28.98 -38.03
C ASP A 529 43.49 27.59 -38.35
N ASN A 530 43.53 27.18 -39.62
CA ASN A 530 43.14 25.84 -40.07
C ASN A 530 44.03 24.68 -39.57
N GLU A 531 45.27 24.96 -39.15
CA GLU A 531 46.20 23.98 -38.56
C GLU A 531 45.91 23.80 -37.07
N GLU A 532 45.30 24.82 -36.46
CA GLU A 532 44.90 24.85 -35.06
C GLU A 532 43.49 24.30 -34.86
N ASP A 533 42.54 24.67 -35.73
CA ASP A 533 41.20 24.08 -35.85
C ASP A 533 41.20 22.96 -36.90
N LEU A 534 41.73 21.80 -36.51
CA LEU A 534 41.90 20.64 -37.40
C LEU A 534 40.61 20.15 -38.04
N ASN A 535 39.46 20.46 -37.44
CA ASN A 535 38.16 20.02 -37.92
C ASN A 535 37.33 21.11 -38.60
N LEU A 536 37.87 22.34 -38.68
CA LEU A 536 37.32 23.50 -39.37
C LEU A 536 35.90 23.80 -38.87
N ASN A 537 35.67 23.67 -37.57
CA ASN A 537 34.37 23.92 -36.97
C ASN A 537 34.22 25.31 -36.32
N GLY A 538 35.29 26.11 -36.26
CA GLY A 538 35.34 27.43 -35.63
C GLY A 538 35.30 27.37 -34.10
N GLU A 539 35.38 26.19 -33.49
CA GLU A 539 35.36 25.98 -32.04
C GLU A 539 36.60 25.18 -31.62
N ARG A 540 37.32 25.66 -30.59
CA ARG A 540 38.43 24.88 -30.02
C ARG A 540 37.95 23.57 -29.38
N ASP A 541 38.27 22.43 -29.99
CA ASP A 541 37.98 21.11 -29.45
C ASP A 541 39.11 20.54 -28.57
N PRO A 542 38.82 19.48 -27.76
CA PRO A 542 39.86 18.81 -26.99
C PRO A 542 40.98 18.23 -27.87
N GLY A 543 42.18 18.79 -27.74
CA GLY A 543 43.36 18.40 -28.52
C GLY A 543 43.71 19.38 -29.64
N GLU A 544 42.97 20.48 -29.76
CA GLU A 544 43.25 21.61 -30.65
C GLU A 544 43.82 22.81 -29.88
N THR A 545 44.69 23.55 -30.56
CA THR A 545 45.18 24.85 -30.12
C THR A 545 44.13 25.92 -30.42
N SER A 546 44.43 27.17 -30.12
CA SER A 546 43.47 28.26 -30.10
C SER A 546 43.93 29.32 -31.09
N PRO A 547 43.28 29.46 -32.26
CA PRO A 547 43.61 30.48 -33.27
C PRO A 547 43.69 31.93 -32.75
N ALA A 548 43.03 32.21 -31.63
CA ALA A 548 42.97 33.52 -31.01
C ALA A 548 44.06 33.76 -29.93
N LEU A 549 44.91 32.78 -29.64
CA LEU A 549 45.85 32.79 -28.52
C LEU A 549 47.16 32.08 -28.85
N ALA A 550 48.21 32.87 -29.11
CA ALA A 550 49.52 32.35 -29.49
C ALA A 550 50.18 31.38 -28.49
N ASP A 551 49.62 31.22 -27.28
CA ASP A 551 50.05 30.28 -26.23
C ASP A 551 48.76 29.68 -25.63
N SER A 552 48.35 28.53 -26.16
CA SER A 552 47.03 27.93 -25.95
C SER A 552 46.80 27.38 -24.55
N ASP A 553 47.87 26.98 -23.88
CA ASP A 553 47.85 26.38 -22.55
C ASP A 553 48.41 27.30 -21.45
N GLY A 554 49.01 28.42 -21.85
CA GLY A 554 49.49 29.50 -20.98
C GLY A 554 50.80 29.17 -20.26
N ASP A 555 51.62 28.25 -20.78
CA ASP A 555 52.87 27.84 -20.16
C ASP A 555 54.06 28.79 -20.45
N GLY A 556 53.89 29.68 -21.44
CA GLY A 556 54.83 30.71 -21.84
C GLY A 556 55.68 30.38 -23.07
N MET A 557 55.46 29.25 -23.74
CA MET A 557 55.90 28.96 -25.12
C MET A 557 54.73 29.18 -26.09
N ASP A 558 55.01 29.60 -27.31
CA ASP A 558 53.98 29.70 -28.36
C ASP A 558 53.69 28.33 -28.99
N ASP A 559 52.49 28.14 -29.55
CA ASP A 559 52.04 26.83 -30.01
C ASP A 559 52.92 26.32 -31.17
N GLU A 560 53.28 27.18 -32.13
CA GLU A 560 54.29 26.84 -33.17
C GLU A 560 55.63 26.40 -32.52
N GLY A 561 56.11 27.13 -31.51
CA GLY A 561 57.35 26.83 -30.81
C GLY A 561 57.33 25.49 -30.09
N GLU A 562 56.19 25.12 -29.52
CA GLU A 562 55.95 23.82 -28.91
C GLU A 562 55.92 22.69 -29.94
N VAL A 563 55.21 22.90 -31.04
CA VAL A 563 55.15 21.97 -32.17
C VAL A 563 56.55 21.72 -32.77
N LEU A 564 57.37 22.75 -32.90
CA LEU A 564 58.76 22.67 -33.36
C LEU A 564 59.67 21.98 -32.34
N SER A 565 59.45 22.23 -31.04
CA SER A 565 60.25 21.66 -29.94
C SER A 565 59.84 20.24 -29.58
N GLY A 566 58.64 19.81 -29.97
CA GLY A 566 58.09 18.48 -29.72
C GLY A 566 57.39 18.32 -28.38
N THR A 567 56.89 19.41 -27.83
CA THR A 567 56.01 19.45 -26.67
C THR A 567 54.55 19.45 -27.12
N ASP A 568 53.61 19.35 -26.18
CA ASP A 568 52.19 19.28 -26.49
C ASP A 568 51.57 20.66 -26.20
N PRO A 569 51.15 21.43 -27.23
CA PRO A 569 50.68 22.82 -27.06
C PRO A 569 49.34 22.94 -26.32
N CYS A 570 48.74 21.82 -25.93
CA CYS A 570 47.51 21.77 -25.15
C CYS A 570 47.73 21.32 -23.70
N ASP A 571 48.97 21.07 -23.28
CA ASP A 571 49.30 20.59 -21.94
C ASP A 571 50.37 21.47 -21.29
N GLY A 572 49.94 22.44 -20.48
CA GLY A 572 50.88 23.37 -19.83
C GLY A 572 51.82 22.75 -18.79
N ALA A 573 51.83 21.42 -18.65
CA ALA A 573 52.89 20.69 -17.95
C ALA A 573 54.02 20.20 -18.88
N ALA A 574 53.86 20.35 -20.20
CA ALA A 574 54.65 19.74 -21.26
C ALA A 574 55.89 20.53 -21.69
N TYR A 575 56.41 21.46 -20.89
CA TYR A 575 57.63 22.22 -21.16
C TYR A 575 58.79 21.50 -21.87
N PHE A 576 59.45 22.23 -22.76
CA PHE A 576 60.74 21.82 -23.34
C PHE A 576 61.87 21.97 -22.33
N ARG A 577 61.98 21.01 -21.41
CA ARG A 577 62.97 20.97 -20.32
C ARG A 577 63.50 19.57 -20.06
N PHE A 578 64.56 19.49 -19.25
CA PHE A 578 64.97 18.20 -18.68
C PHE A 578 63.91 17.72 -17.68
N ASP A 579 63.32 16.56 -17.93
CA ASP A 579 62.23 15.98 -17.14
C ASP A 579 62.72 14.87 -16.18
N ALA A 580 63.93 14.34 -16.40
CA ALA A 580 64.61 13.46 -15.46
C ALA A 580 66.13 13.59 -15.52
N LEU A 581 66.75 13.42 -14.36
CA LEU A 581 68.19 13.30 -14.19
C LEU A 581 68.47 12.00 -13.42
N THR A 582 68.91 10.96 -14.11
CA THR A 582 69.07 9.61 -13.54
C THR A 582 70.55 9.26 -13.37
N PRO A 583 71.01 8.83 -12.18
CA PRO A 583 72.37 8.31 -12.02
C PRO A 583 72.53 7.03 -12.84
N THR A 584 73.54 6.95 -13.72
CA THR A 584 73.77 5.76 -14.53
C THR A 584 74.65 4.75 -13.78
N PRO A 585 74.16 3.51 -13.49
CA PRO A 585 74.89 2.53 -12.69
C PRO A 585 76.21 2.06 -13.30
N THR A 586 76.33 2.13 -14.63
CA THR A 586 77.38 1.45 -15.40
C THR A 586 78.62 2.31 -15.67
N ALA A 587 78.54 3.64 -15.51
CA ALA A 587 79.61 4.56 -15.93
C ALA A 587 79.98 5.65 -14.90
N GLY A 588 79.27 5.77 -13.77
CA GLY A 588 79.52 6.81 -12.76
C GLY A 588 79.10 8.23 -13.20
N GLY A 589 78.33 8.33 -14.29
CA GLY A 589 77.77 9.58 -14.82
C GLY A 589 76.29 9.72 -14.52
N PHE A 590 75.56 10.40 -15.39
CA PHE A 590 74.11 10.57 -15.29
C PHE A 590 73.46 10.59 -16.68
N ALA A 591 72.18 10.23 -16.79
CA ALA A 591 71.40 10.46 -17.99
C ALA A 591 70.52 11.69 -17.80
N VAL A 592 70.40 12.49 -18.86
CA VAL A 592 69.39 13.54 -18.96
C VAL A 592 68.30 13.05 -19.89
N ARG A 593 67.05 13.33 -19.51
CA ARG A 593 65.88 13.02 -20.34
C ARG A 593 65.07 14.28 -20.59
N TRP A 594 64.48 14.38 -21.78
CA TRP A 594 63.49 15.38 -22.15
C TRP A 594 62.50 14.77 -23.15
N ILE A 595 61.40 15.46 -23.43
CA ILE A 595 60.47 15.09 -24.50
C ILE A 595 60.87 15.82 -25.78
N GLY A 596 60.95 15.10 -26.91
CA GLY A 596 61.20 15.69 -28.22
C GLY A 596 60.38 15.01 -29.31
N ARG A 597 60.32 15.62 -30.49
CA ARG A 597 59.59 15.14 -31.65
C ARG A 597 60.45 14.21 -32.49
N ALA A 598 59.87 13.11 -32.95
CA ALA A 598 60.54 12.20 -33.86
C ALA A 598 61.04 12.92 -35.12
N SER A 599 62.19 12.51 -35.64
CA SER A 599 62.85 13.08 -36.82
C SER A 599 63.40 14.51 -36.66
N ARG A 600 63.12 15.22 -35.57
CA ARG A 600 63.79 16.49 -35.24
C ARG A 600 65.19 16.24 -34.68
N ARG A 601 66.13 17.14 -34.94
CA ARG A 601 67.49 17.02 -34.40
C ARG A 601 67.63 17.88 -33.14
N TYR A 602 68.00 17.22 -32.05
CA TYR A 602 68.33 17.88 -30.78
C TYR A 602 69.84 17.88 -30.56
N ARG A 603 70.39 19.01 -30.10
CA ARG A 603 71.79 19.16 -29.71
C ARG A 603 71.90 19.44 -28.23
N LEU A 604 72.69 18.62 -27.53
CA LEU A 604 73.00 18.83 -26.12
C LEU A 604 74.35 19.52 -26.00
N TYR A 605 74.36 20.69 -25.37
CA TYR A 605 75.56 21.46 -25.10
C TYR A 605 75.93 21.43 -23.63
N ARG A 606 77.24 21.52 -23.36
CA ARG A 606 77.84 21.66 -22.04
C ARG A 606 78.63 22.95 -21.96
N GLN A 607 78.54 23.64 -20.82
CA GLN A 607 79.29 24.86 -20.55
C GLN A 607 79.77 24.89 -19.10
N LEU A 608 81.04 25.25 -18.88
CA LEU A 608 81.63 25.24 -17.53
C LEU A 608 81.24 26.48 -16.69
N SER A 609 80.72 27.53 -17.31
CA SER A 609 80.34 28.79 -16.66
C SER A 609 79.32 29.54 -17.50
N LEU A 610 78.29 30.12 -16.89
CA LEU A 610 77.28 30.96 -17.59
C LEU A 610 77.76 32.39 -17.87
N LEU A 611 79.02 32.72 -17.58
CA LEU A 611 79.56 34.05 -17.86
C LEU A 611 79.62 34.30 -19.39
N PRO A 612 79.24 35.51 -19.86
CA PRO A 612 79.28 35.86 -21.27
C PRO A 612 80.65 35.57 -21.91
N GLY A 613 80.65 34.91 -23.06
CA GLY A 613 81.87 34.57 -23.83
C GLY A 613 82.53 33.24 -23.47
N THR A 614 82.00 32.47 -22.52
CA THR A 614 82.44 31.08 -22.29
C THR A 614 81.95 30.18 -23.44
N PRO A 615 82.82 29.39 -24.11
CA PRO A 615 82.39 28.54 -25.21
C PRO A 615 81.52 27.38 -24.71
N ALA A 616 80.44 27.10 -25.44
CA ALA A 616 79.64 25.89 -25.27
C ALA A 616 80.25 24.76 -26.12
N GLU A 617 80.41 23.59 -25.51
CA GLU A 617 80.89 22.37 -26.14
C GLU A 617 79.69 21.48 -26.48
N GLU A 618 79.56 21.02 -27.73
CA GLU A 618 78.54 20.03 -28.09
C GLU A 618 78.89 18.68 -27.49
N VAL A 619 77.99 18.13 -26.67
CA VAL A 619 78.13 16.82 -26.02
C VAL A 619 77.69 15.73 -26.98
N THR A 620 76.51 15.91 -27.59
CA THR A 620 75.95 14.98 -28.57
C THR A 620 74.87 15.66 -29.40
N ASN A 621 74.48 15.00 -30.49
CA ASN A 621 73.25 15.26 -31.22
C ASN A 621 72.43 13.97 -31.35
N VAL A 622 71.12 14.11 -31.26
CA VAL A 622 70.19 12.97 -31.30
C VAL A 622 69.03 13.31 -32.22
N VAL A 623 68.65 12.33 -33.05
CA VAL A 623 67.42 12.36 -33.84
C VAL A 623 66.57 11.20 -33.34
N PRO A 624 65.59 11.44 -32.46
CA PRO A 624 64.71 10.38 -31.97
C PRO A 624 63.87 9.80 -33.11
N VAL A 625 63.61 8.50 -33.04
CA VAL A 625 62.82 7.75 -34.03
C VAL A 625 61.68 7.06 -33.28
N GLY A 626 60.46 7.12 -33.82
CA GLY A 626 59.26 6.57 -33.17
C GLY A 626 58.19 7.65 -32.96
N GLY A 627 57.39 7.53 -31.89
CA GLY A 627 56.41 8.54 -31.50
C GLY A 627 54.96 8.07 -31.61
N VAL A 628 54.09 8.71 -30.84
CA VAL A 628 52.64 8.49 -30.87
C VAL A 628 52.01 9.67 -31.60
N ALA A 629 51.19 9.39 -32.61
CA ALA A 629 50.43 10.42 -33.33
C ALA A 629 49.44 11.13 -32.37
N PRO A 630 49.05 12.40 -32.64
CA PRO A 630 49.40 13.20 -33.83
C PRO A 630 50.74 13.94 -33.73
N TRP A 631 51.24 14.18 -32.52
CA TRP A 631 52.40 15.05 -32.27
C TRP A 631 53.77 14.36 -32.43
N TYR A 632 53.81 13.03 -32.52
CA TYR A 632 55.03 12.21 -32.61
C TYR A 632 56.05 12.50 -31.48
N ALA A 633 55.57 12.78 -30.27
CA ALA A 633 56.39 12.97 -29.08
C ALA A 633 57.13 11.67 -28.68
N VAL A 634 58.41 11.79 -28.32
CA VAL A 634 59.33 10.71 -27.98
C VAL A 634 60.19 11.13 -26.78
N PRO A 635 60.27 10.33 -25.71
CA PRO A 635 61.24 10.58 -24.64
C PRO A 635 62.65 10.36 -25.19
N VAL A 636 63.48 11.40 -25.13
CA VAL A 636 64.88 11.39 -25.53
C VAL A 636 65.72 11.28 -24.27
N GLU A 637 66.47 10.19 -24.11
CA GLU A 637 67.39 9.98 -22.99
C GLU A 637 68.83 9.92 -23.52
N VAL A 638 69.71 10.73 -22.94
CA VAL A 638 71.14 10.81 -23.29
C VAL A 638 71.97 10.54 -22.06
N GLU A 639 72.79 9.48 -22.12
CA GLU A 639 73.80 9.19 -21.10
C GLU A 639 75.02 10.12 -21.22
N ILE A 640 75.36 10.78 -20.12
CA ILE A 640 76.55 11.62 -20.00
C ILE A 640 77.60 10.87 -19.16
N PRO A 641 78.80 10.59 -19.72
CA PRO A 641 79.85 9.87 -19.00
C PRO A 641 80.41 10.65 -17.79
N ALA A 642 80.99 9.92 -16.83
CA ALA A 642 81.56 10.50 -15.59
C ALA A 642 82.69 11.51 -15.81
N GLU A 643 83.26 11.60 -17.01
CA GLU A 643 84.31 12.57 -17.35
C GLU A 643 83.81 14.02 -17.48
N HIS A 644 82.49 14.23 -17.41
CA HIS A 644 81.84 15.54 -17.49
C HIS A 644 80.94 15.92 -16.27
N PRO A 645 81.35 15.77 -14.99
CA PRO A 645 80.37 15.69 -13.89
C PRO A 645 80.00 17.01 -13.19
N ALA A 646 80.43 18.20 -13.63
CA ALA A 646 79.95 19.48 -13.08
C ALA A 646 80.00 20.60 -14.12
N ALA A 647 78.88 20.84 -14.79
CA ALA A 647 78.75 21.85 -15.82
C ALA A 647 77.28 22.24 -15.99
N TRP A 648 77.04 23.31 -16.73
CA TRP A 648 75.72 23.72 -17.20
C TRP A 648 75.41 22.97 -18.50
N TYR A 649 74.21 22.41 -18.59
CA TYR A 649 73.74 21.71 -19.78
C TYR A 649 72.55 22.45 -20.37
N ARG A 650 72.49 22.51 -21.70
CA ARG A 650 71.37 23.08 -22.44
C ARG A 650 71.09 22.21 -23.65
N VAL A 651 69.84 21.85 -23.85
CA VAL A 651 69.38 21.23 -25.09
C VAL A 651 68.85 22.33 -26.01
N THR A 652 69.10 22.20 -27.31
CA THR A 652 68.49 23.01 -28.36
C THR A 652 67.92 22.10 -29.42
N VAL A 653 66.83 22.51 -30.05
CA VAL A 653 66.31 21.89 -31.27
C VAL A 653 66.86 22.65 -32.48
N ASP A 654 67.24 21.93 -33.53
CA ASP A 654 67.62 22.56 -34.80
C ASP A 654 66.36 23.04 -35.54
N PRO A 655 66.36 24.25 -36.14
CA PRO A 655 65.32 24.64 -37.08
C PRO A 655 65.34 23.69 -38.28
N GLU A 656 64.18 23.49 -38.89
CA GLU A 656 64.00 22.61 -40.05
C GLU A 656 64.67 23.13 -41.34
#